data_AF-A0A9P1H5G4-F1
#
_entry.id   AF-A0A9P1H5G4-F1
#
_cell.length_a   1.000
_cell.length_b   1.000
_cell.length_c   1.000
_cell.angle_alpha   90.00
_cell.angle_beta   90.00
_cell.angle_gamma   90.00
#
_symmetry.space_group_name_H-M   'P 1'
#
loop_
_entity.id
_entity.type
_entity.pdbx_description
1 polymer ?
#
loop_
_entity_poly.entity_id
_entity_poly.type
_entity_poly.pdbx_seq_one_letter_code
_entity_poly.pdbx_strand_id
1 'polypeptide(L)'
;MMYNVRLKMETPRNTRNSNQNGNKNYLFKIQAGAFVGHHNSLTMLQHPLRPSLEKLDGSAFELYANRQVFHHGQILLVIASSTSNLVWTPNSRAGTGAGQAIVAANEQVLCWDIKKGELLSRWRDEKCSSPVTAIARSKADPDIFAVGYDDGSIRLWDSKIAATIVSFNGHRSAITVLTFDKSGARLASGSRDTDVIIWDLVAEVGQVKLRGHKDQVTGVRFVEPDPVVQDADDSEEAMAVDTESEAEGFLLTTGKDSLIKLWDLSSRHCIETHIAQSNGECWALGLSPDYSGCVTAGNGGELKVWSLDTLALAASSQQVDATHTTKYLQDRGTLIRKSNDRGTEIVFHPRRDYFAVHGPEKAVEVWRIRPEAEIKKVLARKRRRRREKLDKKAGADADADAAEDAEDVSSATVSDVFVHYVTVRTSGKVRSIDWAVNGGVKDLQLVDKSSKSKDEAPDYAKSLAVELPGHRADVRALSLSSDDKMLASAANGSLKIWNVRTQMCIRTFECGYALCCAFLPGDKVVVVGTKAGELQLFDVASASLLDSVTAHEGAVWSLQVHPDGRSMASGSADKSVKLWNFQIVQEEVLGTTRTTPRLKLAQSKVLKLTDDVFFVDTLKLYLNLYGHKLPVLSMDISYDSKLIITSSADKNIRIWGLDFGDCHKALFGHQDSILQVAFVPHNSDGNGHHFFSSSKDRSIKYWDGDKFEQIQRLDGHHGEVWALAVGHSGQFLVSAGHDKGIIVWDETEEQIFLEEEREKEIEELYESTLTASLEKDEDAGDKEAETAAASKQTVETLMAGERIAEALEMGMADLNL
;
A
#
# COMPACT_ATOMS: atom_id res chain seq x y z
N MET A 1 24.84 11.10 9.73
CA MET A 1 24.99 12.53 10.07
C MET A 1 23.76 13.27 9.55
N MET A 2 22.70 13.37 10.37
CA MET A 2 21.50 14.13 10.02
C MET A 2 21.57 15.47 10.73
N TYR A 3 21.72 16.55 9.96
CA TYR A 3 21.60 17.91 10.45
C TYR A 3 20.32 18.48 9.82
N ASN A 4 19.19 18.34 10.51
CA ASN A 4 17.91 18.86 10.06
C ASN A 4 17.78 20.31 10.49
N VAL A 5 18.09 21.23 9.59
CA VAL A 5 17.77 22.64 9.78
C VAL A 5 16.29 22.81 9.47
N ARG A 6 15.47 23.07 10.50
CA ARG A 6 14.08 23.53 10.33
C ARG A 6 13.94 24.98 10.81
N LEU A 7 13.31 25.80 9.97
CA LEU A 7 13.17 27.25 10.12
C LEU A 7 11.71 27.59 10.45
N LYS A 8 11.47 28.43 11.46
CA LYS A 8 10.20 29.14 11.64
C LYS A 8 10.47 30.63 11.87
N MET A 9 9.66 31.48 11.24
CA MET A 9 9.67 32.94 11.37
C MET A 9 8.27 33.38 11.76
N GLU A 10 8.15 34.22 12.78
CA GLU A 10 6.87 34.74 13.24
C GLU A 10 6.94 36.22 13.59
N THR A 11 5.79 36.89 13.51
CA THR A 11 5.64 38.28 13.92
C THR A 11 4.99 38.35 15.29
N PRO A 12 5.58 39.01 16.30
CA PRO A 12 4.84 39.36 17.50
C PRO A 12 4.16 40.71 17.27
N ARG A 13 2.84 40.79 17.03
CA ARG A 13 2.14 42.09 17.05
C ARG A 13 0.63 42.02 17.36
N ASN A 14 0.22 42.65 18.46
CA ASN A 14 -0.51 43.93 18.49
C ASN A 14 -1.13 44.15 19.87
N THR A 15 -0.41 44.81 20.78
CA THR A 15 -1.09 45.63 21.78
C THR A 15 -1.64 46.87 21.07
N ARG A 16 -2.96 46.99 20.98
CA ARG A 16 -3.62 48.26 20.64
C ARG A 16 -3.20 49.28 21.70
N ASN A 17 -2.22 50.13 21.41
CA ASN A 17 -2.27 51.58 21.67
C ASN A 17 -0.94 52.30 21.39
N SER A 18 -1.11 53.49 20.83
CA SER A 18 -0.16 54.62 20.74
C SER A 18 0.96 54.57 19.69
N ASN A 19 0.98 55.65 18.90
CA ASN A 19 2.05 56.08 18.02
C ASN A 19 3.40 56.05 18.73
N GLN A 20 4.27 55.11 18.38
CA GLN A 20 5.72 55.28 18.42
C GLN A 20 6.34 54.30 17.40
N ASN A 21 7.20 54.83 16.53
CA ASN A 21 8.07 54.04 15.66
C ASN A 21 9.06 53.25 16.53
N GLY A 22 8.63 52.10 17.03
CA GLY A 22 9.49 51.09 17.63
C GLY A 22 9.78 50.00 16.61
N ASN A 23 11.05 49.64 16.44
CA ASN A 23 11.46 48.40 15.77
C ASN A 23 10.74 47.24 16.47
N LYS A 24 9.96 46.49 15.72
CA LYS A 24 9.19 45.37 16.25
C LYS A 24 9.98 44.12 15.93
N ASN A 25 10.54 43.50 16.96
CA ASN A 25 11.49 42.40 16.87
C ASN A 25 10.78 41.11 16.46
N TYR A 26 11.24 40.45 15.40
CA TYR A 26 10.75 39.12 14.99
C TYR A 26 11.73 38.04 15.48
N LEU A 27 11.27 36.80 15.67
CA LEU A 27 12.10 35.67 16.16
C LEU A 27 12.35 34.63 15.06
N PHE A 28 13.56 34.06 15.09
CA PHE A 28 14.12 33.16 14.10
C PHE A 28 14.79 31.98 14.83
N LYS A 29 14.62 30.74 14.36
CA LYS A 29 15.35 29.62 14.97
C LYS A 29 15.79 28.58 13.95
N ILE A 30 17.01 28.08 14.16
CA ILE A 30 17.70 27.13 13.29
C ILE A 30 18.48 26.12 14.14
N GLN A 31 18.55 24.83 13.73
CA GLN A 31 19.33 23.83 14.48
C GLN A 31 20.07 22.83 13.58
N ALA A 32 21.29 22.43 13.98
CA ALA A 32 22.09 21.37 13.37
C ALA A 32 23.03 20.72 14.42
N GLY A 33 22.70 19.52 14.94
CA GLY A 33 23.45 18.90 16.06
C GLY A 33 24.51 17.82 15.77
N ALA A 34 25.63 17.84 16.53
CA ALA A 34 26.53 16.71 16.81
C ALA A 34 27.30 16.80 18.17
N PHE A 35 27.40 15.64 18.87
CA PHE A 35 28.26 15.08 19.97
C PHE A 35 29.21 16.00 20.82
N VAL A 36 29.47 15.81 22.14
CA VAL A 36 29.93 14.65 22.97
C VAL A 36 29.65 14.90 24.48
N GLY A 37 29.39 13.86 25.31
CA GLY A 37 29.69 13.87 26.76
C GLY A 37 28.81 13.02 27.71
N HIS A 38 29.42 12.12 28.50
CA HIS A 38 28.85 11.10 29.42
C HIS A 38 28.25 11.61 30.77
N HIS A 39 27.21 10.95 31.31
CA HIS A 39 27.20 10.16 32.57
C HIS A 39 25.80 9.60 32.99
N ASN A 40 25.85 8.44 33.69
CA ASN A 40 24.83 7.60 34.37
C ASN A 40 23.97 8.34 35.45
N SER A 41 22.85 7.86 36.05
CA SER A 41 22.06 6.60 36.11
C SER A 41 20.73 6.84 36.90
N LEU A 42 19.71 6.02 36.60
CA LEU A 42 18.58 5.47 37.40
C LEU A 42 18.10 6.09 38.74
N THR A 43 16.77 6.17 38.92
CA THR A 43 15.99 5.21 39.76
C THR A 43 14.46 5.35 39.59
N MET A 44 13.77 4.21 39.57
CA MET A 44 12.32 4.02 39.68
C MET A 44 11.83 4.19 41.13
N LEU A 45 10.53 4.48 41.32
CA LEU A 45 9.70 3.83 42.36
C LEU A 45 8.20 3.88 42.00
N GLN A 46 7.49 2.83 42.44
CA GLN A 46 6.14 2.37 42.06
C GLN A 46 4.96 3.09 42.78
N HIS A 47 3.80 3.02 42.08
CA HIS A 47 2.35 3.08 42.44
C HIS A 47 1.87 2.73 43.88
N PRO A 48 0.55 2.76 44.18
CA PRO A 48 -0.58 3.64 43.78
C PRO A 48 -1.42 4.07 45.02
N LEU A 49 -2.54 4.80 44.88
CA LEU A 49 -3.74 4.69 45.75
C LEU A 49 -4.93 5.49 45.14
N ARG A 50 -6.08 4.82 44.98
CA ARG A 50 -7.40 5.41 44.66
C ARG A 50 -7.83 6.39 45.76
N PRO A 51 -8.71 7.35 45.44
CA PRO A 51 -9.83 7.61 46.33
C PRO A 51 -11.19 7.53 45.61
N SER A 52 -12.14 7.09 46.42
CA SER A 52 -13.57 6.87 46.20
C SER A 52 -14.35 8.12 45.79
N LEU A 53 -15.40 7.90 44.99
CA LEU A 53 -16.51 8.83 44.77
C LEU A 53 -17.11 9.29 46.10
N GLU A 54 -17.08 10.60 46.36
CA GLU A 54 -18.22 11.37 46.88
C GLU A 54 -17.87 12.86 46.99
N LYS A 55 -18.87 13.69 46.69
CA LYS A 55 -18.95 15.17 46.75
C LYS A 55 -18.60 15.91 45.46
N LEU A 56 -19.64 16.02 44.62
CA LEU A 56 -19.80 17.05 43.60
C LEU A 56 -19.94 18.42 44.28
N ASP A 57 -18.83 19.17 44.33
CA ASP A 57 -18.86 20.62 44.51
C ASP A 57 -18.67 21.30 43.15
N GLY A 58 -19.26 22.49 42.99
CA GLY A 58 -19.46 23.23 41.74
C GLY A 58 -18.20 23.69 40.96
N SER A 59 -17.04 23.09 41.17
CA SER A 59 -15.86 23.17 40.29
C SER A 59 -15.93 22.20 39.11
N ALA A 60 -16.91 21.28 39.09
CA ALA A 60 -17.13 20.37 37.97
C ALA A 60 -17.51 21.09 36.66
N PHE A 61 -17.93 22.36 36.72
CA PHE A 61 -18.24 23.15 35.51
C PHE A 61 -16.99 23.62 34.73
N GLU A 62 -15.77 23.56 35.30
CA GLU A 62 -14.51 23.84 34.59
C GLU A 62 -13.88 22.60 33.91
N LEU A 63 -14.42 21.41 34.16
CA LEU A 63 -14.05 20.19 33.41
C LEU A 63 -14.66 20.16 31.99
N TYR A 64 -15.59 21.07 31.68
CA TYR A 64 -16.20 21.22 30.35
C TYR A 64 -15.37 22.11 29.43
N ALA A 65 -14.08 21.79 29.26
CA ALA A 65 -13.34 22.37 28.15
C ALA A 65 -13.85 21.71 26.85
N ASN A 66 -14.59 22.47 26.04
CA ASN A 66 -14.98 22.10 24.68
C ASN A 66 -13.72 21.65 23.91
N ARG A 67 -13.51 20.34 23.77
CA ARG A 67 -12.40 19.77 23.00
C ARG A 67 -13.01 18.99 21.85
N GLN A 68 -12.68 19.44 20.65
CA GLN A 68 -13.23 18.96 19.39
C GLN A 68 -12.40 17.78 18.88
N VAL A 69 -13.05 16.91 18.10
CA VAL A 69 -12.48 15.64 17.64
C VAL A 69 -12.08 15.74 16.18
N PHE A 70 -10.88 15.27 15.85
CA PHE A 70 -10.49 15.12 14.47
C PHE A 70 -10.91 13.74 13.99
N HIS A 71 -11.84 13.69 13.05
CA HIS A 71 -12.21 12.44 12.40
C HIS A 71 -11.36 12.21 11.17
N HIS A 72 -11.12 10.92 10.91
CA HIS A 72 -10.50 10.50 9.68
C HIS A 72 -11.41 10.90 8.51
N GLY A 73 -11.02 11.94 7.77
CA GLY A 73 -11.71 12.39 6.58
C GLY A 73 -11.37 11.50 5.38
N GLN A 74 -11.34 12.10 4.19
CA GLN A 74 -11.14 11.33 2.96
C GLN A 74 -9.66 11.30 2.54
N ILE A 75 -9.22 10.13 2.07
CA ILE A 75 -7.87 9.92 1.55
C ILE A 75 -7.78 10.53 0.14
N LEU A 76 -6.91 11.54 -0.01
CA LEU A 76 -6.47 12.09 -1.29
C LEU A 76 -5.61 11.06 -2.03
N LEU A 77 -5.98 10.83 -3.28
CA LEU A 77 -5.96 9.54 -3.97
C LEU A 77 -4.58 8.87 -4.11
N VAL A 78 -4.40 7.73 -3.43
CA VAL A 78 -3.45 6.68 -3.81
C VAL A 78 -4.07 5.90 -4.97
N ILE A 79 -3.35 5.76 -6.10
CA ILE A 79 -3.89 5.04 -7.27
C ILE A 79 -3.86 3.54 -7.04
N ALA A 80 -2.72 3.01 -6.60
CA ALA A 80 -2.55 1.60 -6.26
C ALA A 80 -1.48 1.46 -5.16
N SER A 81 -1.75 0.63 -4.16
CA SER A 81 -0.78 0.27 -3.13
C SER A 81 0.21 -0.78 -3.65
N SER A 82 1.35 -0.93 -2.97
CA SER A 82 2.30 -2.00 -3.27
C SER A 82 1.93 -3.35 -2.67
N THR A 83 0.87 -3.39 -1.85
CA THR A 83 0.46 -4.55 -1.08
C THR A 83 -0.35 -5.53 -1.92
N SER A 84 -1.28 -5.03 -2.75
CA SER A 84 -2.25 -5.88 -3.44
C SER A 84 -1.90 -6.23 -4.88
N ASN A 85 -2.65 -7.19 -5.41
CA ASN A 85 -2.79 -7.46 -6.82
C ASN A 85 -3.83 -6.53 -7.50
N LEU A 86 -3.88 -6.58 -8.83
CA LEU A 86 -4.81 -5.87 -9.69
C LEU A 86 -5.88 -6.85 -10.24
N VAL A 87 -7.11 -6.38 -10.39
CA VAL A 87 -8.16 -7.12 -11.12
C VAL A 87 -8.80 -6.23 -12.19
N TRP A 88 -8.98 -6.78 -13.39
CA TRP A 88 -9.60 -6.11 -14.52
C TRP A 88 -11.03 -6.63 -14.75
N THR A 89 -11.94 -5.70 -15.01
CA THR A 89 -13.31 -6.03 -15.44
C THR A 89 -13.63 -5.47 -16.83
N PRO A 90 -14.19 -6.30 -17.73
CA PRO A 90 -14.78 -5.78 -18.95
C PRO A 90 -15.98 -4.92 -18.58
N ASN A 91 -16.15 -3.81 -19.31
CA ASN A 91 -17.34 -3.01 -19.14
C ASN A 91 -18.54 -3.79 -19.70
N SER A 92 -19.43 -4.24 -18.81
CA SER A 92 -20.69 -4.93 -19.19
C SER A 92 -21.70 -3.97 -19.84
N ARG A 93 -21.62 -2.68 -19.53
CA ARG A 93 -22.46 -1.66 -20.19
C ARG A 93 -21.88 -1.35 -21.56
N ALA A 94 -22.73 -1.43 -22.59
CA ALA A 94 -22.48 -1.17 -24.02
C ALA A 94 -22.04 0.28 -24.35
N GLY A 95 -21.19 0.88 -23.54
CA GLY A 95 -20.47 2.11 -23.82
C GLY A 95 -19.05 1.81 -24.29
N THR A 96 -18.48 2.74 -25.06
CA THR A 96 -17.15 2.67 -25.70
C THR A 96 -15.95 2.66 -24.71
N GLY A 97 -16.13 2.20 -23.47
CA GLY A 97 -15.11 2.17 -22.43
C GLY A 97 -14.16 0.98 -22.58
N ALA A 98 -12.88 1.18 -22.26
CA ALA A 98 -11.82 0.17 -22.40
C ALA A 98 -11.76 -0.87 -21.25
N GLY A 99 -12.82 -0.94 -20.42
CA GLY A 99 -12.87 -1.72 -19.18
C GLY A 99 -12.57 -0.90 -17.93
N GLN A 100 -12.79 -1.50 -16.76
CA GLN A 100 -12.51 -0.91 -15.44
C GLN A 100 -11.35 -1.65 -14.78
N ALA A 101 -10.54 -0.92 -14.02
CA ALA A 101 -9.45 -1.47 -13.21
C ALA A 101 -9.79 -1.34 -11.72
N ILE A 102 -9.73 -2.45 -11.00
CA ILE A 102 -9.98 -2.52 -9.57
C ILE A 102 -8.64 -2.76 -8.87
N VAL A 103 -8.29 -1.84 -7.99
CA VAL A 103 -6.98 -1.74 -7.33
C VAL A 103 -7.17 -1.47 -5.85
N ALA A 104 -6.28 -2.00 -4.99
CA ALA A 104 -6.26 -1.54 -3.62
C ALA A 104 -5.53 -0.21 -3.48
N ALA A 105 -6.01 0.61 -2.54
CA ALA A 105 -5.40 1.83 -2.05
C ALA A 105 -5.36 1.74 -0.52
N ASN A 106 -4.30 1.10 0.00
CA ASN A 106 -4.13 0.81 1.41
C ASN A 106 -5.34 0.03 1.96
N GLU A 107 -6.13 0.60 2.87
CA GLU A 107 -7.34 -0.01 3.45
C GLU A 107 -8.55 -0.09 2.50
N GLN A 108 -8.55 0.69 1.42
CA GLN A 108 -9.70 0.83 0.52
C GLN A 108 -9.47 0.11 -0.80
N VAL A 109 -10.55 -0.26 -1.49
CA VAL A 109 -10.49 -0.73 -2.88
C VAL A 109 -11.09 0.35 -3.78
N LEU A 110 -10.40 0.69 -4.86
CA LEU A 110 -10.78 1.73 -5.81
C LEU A 110 -11.09 1.12 -7.17
N CYS A 111 -12.17 1.58 -7.80
CA CYS A 111 -12.52 1.21 -9.17
C CYS A 111 -12.30 2.40 -10.11
N TRP A 112 -11.47 2.21 -11.14
CA TRP A 112 -11.08 3.24 -12.10
C TRP A 112 -11.59 2.94 -13.50
N ASP A 113 -12.06 3.97 -14.21
CA ASP A 113 -12.20 3.90 -15.68
C ASP A 113 -10.86 4.22 -16.33
N ILE A 114 -10.22 3.22 -16.95
CA ILE A 114 -8.88 3.36 -17.54
C ILE A 114 -8.88 4.34 -18.72
N LYS A 115 -10.01 4.48 -19.44
CA LYS A 115 -10.09 5.34 -20.62
C LYS A 115 -10.11 6.81 -20.23
N LYS A 116 -10.82 7.17 -19.16
CA LYS A 116 -10.94 8.55 -18.69
C LYS A 116 -9.93 8.91 -17.60
N GLY A 117 -9.44 7.91 -16.85
CA GLY A 117 -8.64 8.11 -15.65
C GLY A 117 -9.44 8.70 -14.49
N GLU A 118 -10.77 8.51 -14.49
CA GLU A 118 -11.68 8.95 -13.42
C GLU A 118 -11.94 7.80 -12.44
N LEU A 119 -12.05 8.14 -11.16
CA LEU A 119 -12.47 7.21 -10.12
C LEU A 119 -13.99 7.01 -10.21
N LEU A 120 -14.44 5.76 -10.26
CA LEU A 120 -15.86 5.40 -10.33
C LEU A 120 -16.45 5.14 -8.95
N SER A 121 -15.75 4.34 -8.14
CA SER A 121 -16.21 3.96 -6.80
C SER A 121 -15.03 3.73 -5.86
N ARG A 122 -15.31 3.86 -4.57
CA ARG A 122 -14.40 3.62 -3.45
C ARG A 122 -15.12 2.70 -2.47
N TRP A 123 -14.51 1.56 -2.17
CA TRP A 123 -14.99 0.59 -1.20
C TRP A 123 -14.19 0.77 0.07
N ARG A 124 -14.88 1.19 1.12
CA ARG A 124 -14.30 1.42 2.44
C ARG A 124 -15.25 0.81 3.47
N ASP A 125 -14.68 0.04 4.39
CA ASP A 125 -15.39 -0.32 5.61
C ASP A 125 -14.79 0.50 6.75
N GLU A 126 -15.64 1.05 7.60
CA GLU A 126 -15.25 1.84 8.77
C GLU A 126 -14.64 0.96 9.86
N LYS A 127 -14.97 -0.35 9.89
CA LYS A 127 -14.55 -1.26 10.97
C LYS A 127 -13.14 -1.82 10.83
N CYS A 128 -12.55 -1.84 9.64
CA CYS A 128 -11.18 -2.34 9.48
C CYS A 128 -10.32 -1.28 8.82
N SER A 129 -9.26 -0.94 9.54
CA SER A 129 -8.20 -0.05 9.12
C SER A 129 -6.99 -0.82 8.58
N SER A 130 -7.06 -2.15 8.41
CA SER A 130 -5.95 -2.93 7.86
C SER A 130 -5.81 -2.70 6.35
N PRO A 131 -4.59 -2.74 5.77
CA PRO A 131 -4.42 -2.62 4.34
C PRO A 131 -4.86 -3.89 3.60
N VAL A 132 -5.40 -3.71 2.40
CA VAL A 132 -5.79 -4.77 1.48
C VAL A 132 -4.55 -5.39 0.83
N THR A 133 -4.50 -6.72 0.82
CA THR A 133 -3.38 -7.52 0.33
C THR A 133 -3.75 -8.39 -0.86
N ALA A 134 -5.02 -8.81 -0.99
CA ALA A 134 -5.47 -9.65 -2.09
C ALA A 134 -6.87 -9.25 -2.56
N ILE A 135 -7.11 -9.30 -3.86
CA ILE A 135 -8.41 -9.07 -4.50
C ILE A 135 -8.67 -10.22 -5.48
N ALA A 136 -9.84 -10.83 -5.39
CA ALA A 136 -10.31 -11.82 -6.34
C ALA A 136 -11.72 -11.46 -6.80
N ARG A 137 -12.03 -11.75 -8.07
CA ARG A 137 -13.38 -11.61 -8.63
C ARG A 137 -13.99 -12.98 -8.84
N SER A 138 -15.27 -13.12 -8.54
CA SER A 138 -16.01 -14.32 -8.90
C SER A 138 -16.09 -14.49 -10.42
N LYS A 139 -15.97 -15.73 -10.90
CA LYS A 139 -16.08 -16.04 -12.33
C LYS A 139 -17.53 -16.13 -12.78
N ALA A 140 -18.42 -16.57 -11.89
CA ALA A 140 -19.84 -16.74 -12.16
C ALA A 140 -20.60 -15.41 -12.09
N ASP A 141 -20.32 -14.60 -11.07
CA ASP A 141 -20.89 -13.26 -10.91
C ASP A 141 -19.78 -12.18 -10.96
N PRO A 142 -19.72 -11.35 -12.02
CA PRO A 142 -18.67 -10.35 -12.16
C PRO A 142 -18.80 -9.17 -11.18
N ASP A 143 -19.93 -9.03 -10.48
CA ASP A 143 -20.18 -7.92 -9.56
C ASP A 143 -19.70 -8.24 -8.12
N ILE A 144 -19.43 -9.52 -7.81
CA ILE A 144 -18.98 -9.96 -6.49
C ILE A 144 -17.44 -10.09 -6.44
N PHE A 145 -16.87 -9.50 -5.39
CA PHE A 145 -15.43 -9.47 -5.16
C PHE A 145 -15.09 -9.95 -3.75
N ALA A 146 -14.05 -10.77 -3.62
CA ALA A 146 -13.42 -11.08 -2.34
C ALA A 146 -12.18 -10.22 -2.17
N VAL A 147 -12.08 -9.56 -1.02
CA VAL A 147 -10.98 -8.68 -0.64
C VAL A 147 -10.38 -9.21 0.65
N GLY A 148 -9.09 -9.53 0.63
CA GLY A 148 -8.33 -10.00 1.78
C GLY A 148 -7.46 -8.88 2.36
N TYR A 149 -7.40 -8.84 3.68
CA TYR A 149 -6.69 -7.83 4.46
C TYR A 149 -5.44 -8.40 5.16
N ASP A 150 -4.59 -7.51 5.64
CA ASP A 150 -3.33 -7.84 6.35
C ASP A 150 -3.57 -8.46 7.74
N ASP A 151 -4.74 -8.25 8.34
CA ASP A 151 -5.16 -8.86 9.61
C ASP A 151 -5.68 -10.30 9.46
N GLY A 152 -5.81 -10.79 8.22
CA GLY A 152 -6.37 -12.11 7.92
C GLY A 152 -7.90 -12.14 7.80
N SER A 153 -8.56 -10.99 7.79
CA SER A 153 -9.99 -10.87 7.48
C SER A 153 -10.22 -10.85 5.97
N ILE A 154 -11.34 -11.43 5.54
CA ILE A 154 -11.80 -11.41 4.15
C ILE A 154 -13.16 -10.73 4.13
N ARG A 155 -13.38 -9.83 3.18
CA ARG A 155 -14.68 -9.22 2.91
C ARG A 155 -15.16 -9.53 1.52
N LEU A 156 -16.44 -9.86 1.41
CA LEU A 156 -17.14 -9.91 0.13
C LEU A 156 -17.80 -8.57 -0.14
N TRP A 157 -17.54 -8.02 -1.32
CA TRP A 157 -18.05 -6.73 -1.77
C TRP A 157 -18.95 -6.91 -2.99
N ASP A 158 -20.06 -6.18 -3.01
CA ASP A 158 -20.83 -5.93 -4.23
C ASP A 158 -20.35 -4.63 -4.87
N SER A 159 -19.90 -4.73 -6.12
CA SER A 159 -19.45 -3.60 -6.93
C SER A 159 -20.55 -2.55 -7.20
N LYS A 160 -21.82 -2.95 -7.26
CA LYS A 160 -22.94 -2.03 -7.56
C LYS A 160 -23.23 -1.08 -6.41
N ILE A 161 -23.19 -1.58 -5.19
CA ILE A 161 -23.60 -0.86 -3.98
C ILE A 161 -22.38 -0.31 -3.24
N ALA A 162 -21.18 -0.86 -3.47
CA ALA A 162 -19.97 -0.54 -2.70
C ALA A 162 -20.18 -0.79 -1.20
N ALA A 163 -20.82 -1.93 -0.87
CA ALA A 163 -21.05 -2.37 0.51
C ALA A 163 -20.50 -3.78 0.71
N THR A 164 -20.11 -4.08 1.95
CA THR A 164 -19.69 -5.42 2.37
C THR A 164 -20.94 -6.29 2.55
N ILE A 165 -20.94 -7.46 1.92
CA ILE A 165 -22.00 -8.47 2.04
C ILE A 165 -21.73 -9.34 3.27
N VAL A 166 -20.53 -9.93 3.33
CA VAL A 166 -20.11 -10.87 4.38
C VAL A 166 -18.67 -10.59 4.77
N SER A 167 -18.35 -10.80 6.04
CA SER A 167 -16.98 -10.78 6.58
C SER A 167 -16.59 -12.16 7.10
N PHE A 168 -15.51 -12.73 6.58
CA PHE A 168 -14.92 -13.97 7.09
C PHE A 168 -13.67 -13.67 7.91
N ASN A 169 -13.63 -14.23 9.12
CA ASN A 169 -12.49 -14.15 10.02
C ASN A 169 -12.04 -15.57 10.37
N GLY A 170 -10.89 -15.98 9.85
CA GLY A 170 -10.34 -17.32 10.08
C GLY A 170 -8.82 -17.40 10.07
N HIS A 171 -8.16 -16.50 9.33
CA HIS A 171 -6.71 -16.46 9.29
C HIS A 171 -6.13 -15.62 10.43
N ARG A 172 -4.93 -15.99 10.87
CA ARG A 172 -4.17 -15.30 11.93
C ARG A 172 -3.34 -14.15 11.39
N SER A 173 -2.98 -14.19 10.11
CA SER A 173 -2.16 -13.16 9.49
C SER A 173 -2.61 -12.85 8.07
N ALA A 174 -1.89 -11.95 7.41
CA ALA A 174 -2.19 -11.42 6.09
C ALA A 174 -2.55 -12.48 5.06
N ILE A 175 -3.68 -12.26 4.39
CA ILE A 175 -4.09 -13.08 3.25
C ILE A 175 -3.18 -12.78 2.07
N THR A 176 -2.60 -13.82 1.47
CA THR A 176 -1.67 -13.68 0.35
C THR A 176 -2.36 -13.91 -0.98
N VAL A 177 -3.30 -14.87 -1.04
CA VAL A 177 -3.95 -15.29 -2.28
C VAL A 177 -5.42 -15.61 -2.02
N LEU A 178 -6.28 -15.19 -2.93
CA LEU A 178 -7.70 -15.54 -2.97
C LEU A 178 -8.04 -16.11 -4.34
N THR A 179 -8.84 -17.18 -4.38
CA THR A 179 -9.39 -17.69 -5.63
C THR A 179 -10.82 -18.15 -5.42
N PHE A 180 -11.69 -17.76 -6.34
CA PHE A 180 -13.03 -18.33 -6.44
C PHE A 180 -13.00 -19.63 -7.22
N ASP A 181 -14.02 -20.43 -6.95
CA ASP A 181 -14.36 -21.61 -7.70
C ASP A 181 -14.94 -21.28 -9.10
N LYS A 182 -15.11 -22.27 -9.99
CA LYS A 182 -15.78 -22.05 -11.29
C LYS A 182 -17.25 -21.67 -11.09
N SER A 183 -17.95 -22.38 -10.19
CA SER A 183 -19.35 -22.13 -9.82
C SER A 183 -19.55 -20.79 -9.10
N GLY A 184 -18.48 -20.30 -8.45
CA GLY A 184 -18.52 -19.12 -7.59
C GLY A 184 -19.17 -19.35 -6.23
N ALA A 185 -19.54 -20.59 -5.86
CA ALA A 185 -20.12 -20.91 -4.55
C ALA A 185 -19.08 -21.02 -3.43
N ARG A 186 -17.82 -21.27 -3.79
CA ARG A 186 -16.72 -21.47 -2.84
C ARG A 186 -15.57 -20.49 -3.08
N LEU A 187 -14.90 -20.16 -1.99
CA LEU A 187 -13.73 -19.29 -1.99
C LEU A 187 -12.58 -19.97 -1.23
N ALA A 188 -11.42 -20.09 -1.86
CA ALA A 188 -10.21 -20.54 -1.16
C ALA A 188 -9.32 -19.34 -0.85
N SER A 189 -8.88 -19.27 0.41
CA SER A 189 -7.95 -18.26 0.91
C SER A 189 -6.66 -18.91 1.39
N GLY A 190 -5.54 -18.43 0.87
CA GLY A 190 -4.20 -18.74 1.36
C GLY A 190 -3.66 -17.55 2.13
N SER A 191 -2.98 -17.84 3.25
CA SER A 191 -2.46 -16.82 4.16
C SER A 191 -0.98 -16.99 4.42
N ARG A 192 -0.41 -15.93 5.00
CA ARG A 192 0.95 -15.92 5.53
C ARG A 192 1.11 -16.79 6.78
N ASP A 193 0.01 -17.21 7.39
CA ASP A 193 -0.03 -18.13 8.53
C ASP A 193 0.14 -19.60 8.12
N THR A 194 0.48 -19.86 6.85
CA THR A 194 0.67 -21.18 6.21
C THR A 194 -0.61 -21.96 5.91
N ASP A 195 -1.73 -21.54 6.47
CA ASP A 195 -2.99 -22.26 6.36
C ASP A 195 -3.73 -21.88 5.06
N VAL A 196 -4.45 -22.85 4.49
CA VAL A 196 -5.41 -22.62 3.41
C VAL A 196 -6.80 -22.92 3.93
N ILE A 197 -7.73 -21.97 3.82
CA ILE A 197 -9.11 -22.14 4.26
C ILE A 197 -10.03 -22.09 3.05
N ILE A 198 -11.01 -23.00 3.02
CA ILE A 198 -12.07 -23.03 2.04
C ILE A 198 -13.35 -22.54 2.70
N TRP A 199 -13.96 -21.53 2.11
CA TRP A 199 -15.18 -20.87 2.57
C TRP A 199 -16.33 -21.23 1.66
N ASP A 200 -17.46 -21.54 2.27
CA ASP A 200 -18.74 -21.61 1.60
C ASP A 200 -19.39 -20.23 1.61
N LEU A 201 -19.74 -19.70 0.44
CA LEU A 201 -20.37 -18.40 0.32
C LEU A 201 -21.87 -18.44 0.60
N VAL A 202 -22.51 -19.59 0.47
CA VAL A 202 -23.96 -19.75 0.69
C VAL A 202 -24.22 -20.02 2.16
N ALA A 203 -23.41 -20.89 2.78
CA ALA A 203 -23.53 -21.18 4.21
C ALA A 203 -22.81 -20.16 5.10
N GLU A 204 -21.98 -19.30 4.53
CA GLU A 204 -21.15 -18.30 5.24
C GLU A 204 -20.22 -18.90 6.31
N VAL A 205 -19.78 -20.15 6.10
CA VAL A 205 -18.95 -20.91 7.04
C VAL A 205 -17.65 -21.33 6.36
N GLY A 206 -16.55 -21.33 7.12
CA GLY A 206 -15.30 -21.96 6.71
C GLY A 206 -15.45 -23.49 6.75
N GLN A 207 -15.56 -24.11 5.58
CA GLN A 207 -15.78 -25.56 5.44
C GLN A 207 -14.60 -26.35 5.99
N VAL A 208 -13.39 -26.06 5.51
CA VAL A 208 -12.18 -26.83 5.80
C VAL A 208 -10.97 -25.93 5.93
N LYS A 209 -10.15 -26.20 6.95
CA LYS A 209 -8.81 -25.64 7.10
C LYS A 209 -7.77 -26.71 6.75
N LEU A 210 -7.07 -26.53 5.63
CA LEU A 210 -6.02 -27.42 5.14
C LEU A 210 -4.68 -26.97 5.72
N ARG A 211 -4.02 -27.84 6.50
CA ARG A 211 -2.68 -27.61 7.06
C ARG A 211 -1.67 -28.53 6.38
N GLY A 212 -0.61 -27.96 5.81
CA GLY A 212 0.44 -28.78 5.20
C GLY A 212 1.64 -28.04 4.65
N HIS A 213 1.51 -26.75 4.33
CA HIS A 213 2.65 -25.91 3.97
C HIS A 213 3.43 -25.52 5.23
N LYS A 214 4.75 -25.40 5.10
CA LYS A 214 5.65 -25.04 6.22
C LYS A 214 5.94 -23.54 6.30
N ASP A 215 5.69 -22.82 5.22
CA ASP A 215 5.86 -21.37 5.09
C ASP A 215 4.62 -20.82 4.36
N GLN A 216 4.53 -19.49 4.23
CA GLN A 216 3.38 -18.81 3.65
C GLN A 216 2.97 -19.36 2.28
N VAL A 217 1.65 -19.38 2.06
CA VAL A 217 1.08 -19.83 0.79
C VAL A 217 1.28 -18.75 -0.26
N THR A 218 1.81 -19.10 -1.43
CA THR A 218 2.12 -18.16 -2.52
C THR A 218 1.23 -18.34 -3.75
N GLY A 219 0.47 -19.44 -3.82
CA GLY A 219 -0.51 -19.66 -4.88
C GLY A 219 -1.56 -20.69 -4.50
N VAL A 220 -2.81 -20.43 -4.89
CA VAL A 220 -3.96 -21.30 -4.68
C VAL A 220 -4.82 -21.27 -5.95
N ARG A 221 -5.18 -22.44 -6.48
CA ARG A 221 -6.07 -22.59 -7.65
C ARG A 221 -6.95 -23.82 -7.51
N PHE A 222 -8.26 -23.64 -7.73
CA PHE A 222 -9.17 -24.76 -7.92
C PHE A 222 -8.89 -25.46 -9.24
N VAL A 223 -8.89 -26.79 -9.21
CA VAL A 223 -8.83 -27.69 -10.35
C VAL A 223 -10.13 -28.48 -10.33
N GLU A 224 -11.02 -28.13 -11.25
CA GLU A 224 -12.28 -28.85 -11.45
C GLU A 224 -12.25 -29.42 -12.86
N PRO A 225 -11.95 -30.72 -13.04
CA PRO A 225 -12.07 -31.33 -14.36
C PRO A 225 -13.55 -31.35 -14.76
N ASP A 226 -13.84 -31.08 -16.04
CA ASP A 226 -15.21 -31.22 -16.54
C ASP A 226 -15.60 -32.71 -16.52
N PRO A 227 -16.81 -33.08 -16.07
CA PRO A 227 -17.23 -34.47 -16.01
C PRO A 227 -17.24 -35.06 -17.42
N VAL A 228 -16.49 -36.14 -17.63
CA VAL A 228 -16.48 -36.86 -18.91
C VAL A 228 -17.80 -37.58 -19.06
N VAL A 229 -18.67 -37.09 -19.96
CA VAL A 229 -19.82 -37.85 -20.44
C VAL A 229 -19.26 -39.00 -21.27
N GLN A 230 -19.34 -40.21 -20.74
CA GLN A 230 -18.95 -41.42 -21.48
C GLN A 230 -20.08 -41.72 -22.48
N ASP A 231 -19.86 -41.42 -23.76
CA ASP A 231 -20.72 -41.92 -24.84
C ASP A 231 -20.58 -43.46 -24.86
N ALA A 232 -21.52 -44.14 -24.21
CA ALA A 232 -21.68 -45.59 -24.33
C ALA A 232 -22.45 -45.87 -25.63
N ASP A 233 -21.74 -46.40 -26.62
CA ASP A 233 -22.38 -46.98 -27.81
C ASP A 233 -23.25 -48.19 -27.40
N ASP A 234 -24.48 -48.14 -27.90
CA ASP A 234 -25.49 -49.19 -28.10
C ASP A 234 -26.16 -49.89 -26.89
N SER A 235 -27.42 -49.48 -26.69
CA SER A 235 -28.59 -50.20 -26.16
C SER A 235 -29.04 -49.95 -24.70
N GLU A 236 -30.30 -49.50 -24.63
CA GLU A 236 -31.25 -49.39 -23.51
C GLU A 236 -31.11 -48.19 -22.56
N GLU A 237 -32.01 -47.23 -22.78
CA GLU A 237 -32.55 -46.24 -21.84
C GLU A 237 -31.59 -45.76 -20.74
N ALA A 238 -30.78 -44.76 -21.09
CA ALA A 238 -30.14 -43.89 -20.11
C ALA A 238 -31.22 -43.12 -19.33
N MET A 239 -31.75 -43.74 -18.27
CA MET A 239 -32.28 -42.99 -17.14
C MET A 239 -31.11 -42.19 -16.59
N ALA A 240 -31.17 -40.87 -16.75
CA ALA A 240 -30.36 -39.95 -15.98
C ALA A 240 -30.67 -40.22 -14.50
N VAL A 241 -29.87 -41.08 -13.87
CA VAL A 241 -29.81 -41.15 -12.43
C VAL A 241 -29.16 -39.84 -12.03
N ASP A 242 -29.98 -38.94 -11.48
CA ASP A 242 -29.59 -37.73 -10.75
C ASP A 242 -28.62 -38.13 -9.62
N THR A 243 -27.38 -38.41 -9.99
CA THR A 243 -26.27 -38.54 -9.05
C THR A 243 -25.60 -37.17 -9.06
N GLU A 244 -26.30 -36.19 -8.48
CA GLU A 244 -25.76 -34.92 -8.00
C GLU A 244 -24.79 -35.16 -6.82
N SER A 245 -23.89 -36.14 -6.92
CA SER A 245 -22.69 -36.14 -6.10
C SER A 245 -21.77 -35.12 -6.75
N GLU A 246 -21.97 -33.85 -6.42
CA GLU A 246 -21.05 -32.77 -6.74
C GLU A 246 -19.65 -33.22 -6.28
N ALA A 247 -18.83 -33.67 -7.23
CA ALA A 247 -17.44 -33.97 -6.91
C ALA A 247 -16.86 -32.66 -6.38
N GLU A 248 -16.51 -32.63 -5.08
CA GLU A 248 -16.07 -31.42 -4.39
C GLU A 248 -14.79 -30.82 -5.01
N GLY A 249 -14.19 -31.46 -6.02
CA GLY A 249 -13.11 -30.91 -6.82
C GLY A 249 -11.75 -31.02 -6.14
N PHE A 250 -10.73 -30.49 -6.81
CA PHE A 250 -9.35 -30.57 -6.35
C PHE A 250 -8.77 -29.18 -6.16
N LEU A 251 -7.76 -29.07 -5.29
CA LEU A 251 -7.07 -27.81 -5.04
C LEU A 251 -5.57 -27.97 -5.28
N LEU A 252 -5.02 -27.11 -6.12
CA LEU A 252 -3.59 -27.01 -6.34
C LEU A 252 -3.05 -25.79 -5.58
N THR A 253 -2.07 -26.03 -4.71
CA THR A 253 -1.49 -25.01 -3.85
C THR A 253 0.03 -25.02 -3.95
N THR A 254 0.65 -23.86 -3.76
CA THR A 254 2.11 -23.75 -3.63
C THR A 254 2.48 -22.86 -2.46
N GLY A 255 3.56 -23.23 -1.78
CA GLY A 255 4.10 -22.53 -0.63
C GLY A 255 5.48 -21.94 -0.92
N LYS A 256 5.86 -20.95 -0.12
CA LYS A 256 7.21 -20.38 -0.11
C LYS A 256 8.27 -21.42 0.29
N ASP A 257 7.86 -22.51 0.93
CA ASP A 257 8.66 -23.70 1.26
C ASP A 257 9.09 -24.53 0.04
N SER A 258 8.82 -24.06 -1.18
CA SER A 258 9.15 -24.70 -2.47
C SER A 258 8.33 -25.95 -2.79
N LEU A 259 7.22 -26.18 -2.08
CA LEU A 259 6.35 -27.32 -2.34
C LEU A 259 5.18 -26.93 -3.24
N ILE A 260 4.77 -27.89 -4.06
CA ILE A 260 3.47 -27.89 -4.75
C ILE A 260 2.67 -29.06 -4.20
N LYS A 261 1.45 -28.78 -3.73
CA LYS A 261 0.56 -29.74 -3.10
C LYS A 261 -0.76 -29.80 -3.84
N LEU A 262 -1.19 -31.03 -4.16
CA LEU A 262 -2.49 -31.34 -4.72
C LEU A 262 -3.37 -31.93 -3.61
N TRP A 263 -4.51 -31.30 -3.37
CA TRP A 263 -5.47 -31.68 -2.35
C TRP A 263 -6.75 -32.20 -3.00
N ASP A 264 -7.33 -33.22 -2.41
CA ASP A 264 -8.69 -33.64 -2.67
C ASP A 264 -9.61 -32.99 -1.64
N LEU A 265 -10.66 -32.31 -2.09
CA LEU A 265 -11.59 -31.60 -1.21
C LEU A 265 -12.59 -32.55 -0.56
N SER A 266 -12.97 -33.62 -1.26
CA SER A 266 -13.92 -34.62 -0.75
C SER A 266 -13.36 -35.39 0.45
N SER A 267 -12.12 -35.83 0.33
CA SER A 267 -11.41 -36.60 1.37
C SER A 267 -10.53 -35.73 2.26
N ARG A 268 -10.41 -34.43 1.96
CA ARG A 268 -9.74 -33.39 2.77
C ARG A 268 -8.29 -33.70 3.12
N HIS A 269 -7.56 -34.42 2.27
CA HIS A 269 -6.15 -34.72 2.50
C HIS A 269 -5.30 -34.38 1.29
N CYS A 270 -3.99 -34.28 1.51
CA CYS A 270 -3.04 -34.03 0.44
C CYS A 270 -2.78 -35.34 -0.33
N ILE A 271 -3.14 -35.37 -1.62
CA ILE A 271 -2.91 -36.52 -2.50
C ILE A 271 -1.43 -36.60 -2.88
N GLU A 272 -0.87 -35.48 -3.33
CA GLU A 272 0.50 -35.40 -3.83
C GLU A 272 1.24 -34.19 -3.31
N THR A 273 2.51 -34.38 -2.98
CA THR A 273 3.45 -33.30 -2.68
C THR A 273 4.68 -33.47 -3.57
N HIS A 274 5.00 -32.46 -4.37
CA HIS A 274 6.22 -32.40 -5.17
C HIS A 274 7.06 -31.19 -4.80
N ILE A 275 8.35 -31.27 -5.11
CA ILE A 275 9.28 -30.15 -4.95
C ILE A 275 9.20 -29.29 -6.22
N ALA A 276 8.62 -28.10 -6.07
CA ALA A 276 8.49 -27.08 -7.11
C ALA A 276 9.86 -26.60 -7.57
N GLN A 277 10.80 -26.40 -6.64
CA GLN A 277 12.12 -25.83 -6.95
C GLN A 277 13.20 -26.52 -6.13
N SER A 278 14.27 -27.00 -6.78
CA SER A 278 15.31 -27.78 -6.11
C SER A 278 16.14 -26.96 -5.13
N ASN A 279 16.40 -25.68 -5.45
CA ASN A 279 17.11 -24.73 -4.60
C ASN A 279 16.35 -23.40 -4.57
N GLY A 280 15.74 -23.05 -3.44
CA GLY A 280 15.08 -21.76 -3.23
C GLY A 280 13.61 -21.91 -2.89
N GLU A 281 12.85 -20.86 -3.15
CA GLU A 281 11.44 -20.70 -2.76
C GLU A 281 10.54 -20.63 -4.01
N CYS A 282 9.30 -21.10 -3.90
CA CYS A 282 8.29 -20.93 -4.95
C CYS A 282 7.44 -19.69 -4.65
N TRP A 283 7.41 -18.74 -5.60
CA TRP A 283 6.80 -17.43 -5.41
C TRP A 283 5.50 -17.21 -6.17
N ALA A 284 5.27 -17.95 -7.25
CA ALA A 284 4.07 -17.80 -8.06
C ALA A 284 3.62 -19.12 -8.67
N LEU A 285 2.31 -19.28 -8.79
CA LEU A 285 1.65 -20.39 -9.47
C LEU A 285 0.75 -19.84 -10.58
N GLY A 286 1.01 -20.26 -11.80
CA GLY A 286 0.10 -20.08 -12.92
C GLY A 286 -0.50 -21.42 -13.31
N LEU A 287 -1.82 -21.47 -13.45
CA LEU A 287 -2.54 -22.64 -13.95
C LEU A 287 -3.15 -22.30 -15.30
N SER A 288 -3.03 -23.20 -16.26
CA SER A 288 -3.64 -23.01 -17.57
C SER A 288 -5.17 -23.07 -17.45
N PRO A 289 -5.93 -22.28 -18.25
CA PRO A 289 -7.39 -22.22 -18.13
C PRO A 289 -8.11 -23.55 -18.41
N ASP A 290 -7.45 -24.45 -19.14
CA ASP A 290 -7.87 -25.81 -19.51
C ASP A 290 -7.39 -26.88 -18.52
N TYR A 291 -6.72 -26.50 -17.43
CA TYR A 291 -6.20 -27.39 -16.39
C TYR A 291 -5.13 -28.39 -16.86
N SER A 292 -4.66 -28.31 -18.11
CA SER A 292 -3.70 -29.26 -18.70
C SER A 292 -2.27 -29.12 -18.15
N GLY A 293 -1.91 -27.95 -17.63
CA GLY A 293 -0.59 -27.72 -17.06
C GLY A 293 -0.52 -26.55 -16.09
N CYS A 294 0.49 -26.57 -15.23
CA CYS A 294 0.79 -25.47 -14.34
C CYS A 294 2.27 -25.08 -14.43
N VAL A 295 2.54 -23.81 -14.12
CA VAL A 295 3.88 -23.22 -14.15
C VAL A 295 4.14 -22.60 -12.80
N THR A 296 5.27 -22.94 -12.20
CA THR A 296 5.73 -22.41 -10.92
C THR A 296 6.97 -21.53 -11.12
N ALA A 297 7.02 -20.37 -10.49
CA ALA A 297 8.19 -19.48 -10.53
C ALA A 297 9.03 -19.56 -9.26
N GLY A 298 10.34 -19.71 -9.46
CA GLY A 298 11.33 -19.68 -8.38
C GLY A 298 11.97 -18.29 -8.15
N ASN A 299 12.95 -18.26 -7.25
CA ASN A 299 13.72 -17.05 -6.89
C ASN A 299 14.73 -16.63 -7.98
N GLY A 300 15.35 -17.59 -8.68
CA GLY A 300 16.42 -17.35 -9.66
C GLY A 300 15.94 -17.21 -11.12
N GLY A 301 14.72 -16.71 -11.35
CA GLY A 301 14.13 -16.63 -12.69
C GLY A 301 13.83 -18.00 -13.35
N GLU A 302 13.96 -19.10 -12.62
CA GLU A 302 13.58 -20.44 -13.07
C GLU A 302 12.05 -20.59 -13.05
N LEU A 303 11.51 -21.11 -14.15
CA LEU A 303 10.10 -21.40 -14.36
C LEU A 303 9.96 -22.89 -14.60
N LYS A 304 9.43 -23.62 -13.63
CA LYS A 304 9.22 -25.05 -13.79
C LYS A 304 7.82 -25.32 -14.32
N VAL A 305 7.73 -26.16 -15.35
CA VAL A 305 6.49 -26.50 -16.02
C VAL A 305 6.07 -27.90 -15.64
N TRP A 306 4.82 -28.03 -15.25
CA TRP A 306 4.19 -29.27 -14.85
C TRP A 306 3.01 -29.56 -15.78
N SER A 307 2.79 -30.83 -16.12
CA SER A 307 1.53 -31.28 -16.69
C SER A 307 0.67 -31.93 -15.64
N LEU A 308 -0.63 -31.65 -15.69
CA LEU A 308 -1.63 -32.21 -14.79
C LEU A 308 -2.54 -33.12 -15.60
N ASP A 309 -2.66 -34.38 -15.19
CA ASP A 309 -3.57 -35.33 -15.82
C ASP A 309 -4.98 -35.19 -15.23
N THR A 310 -5.79 -34.38 -15.90
CA THR A 310 -7.18 -34.08 -15.48
C THR A 310 -8.11 -35.28 -15.67
N LEU A 311 -7.84 -36.15 -16.64
CA LEU A 311 -8.67 -37.33 -16.91
C LEU A 311 -8.49 -38.39 -15.83
N ALA A 312 -7.24 -38.66 -15.45
CA ALA A 312 -6.95 -39.54 -14.33
C ALA A 312 -7.52 -38.98 -13.02
N LEU A 313 -7.45 -37.67 -12.82
CA LEU A 313 -7.96 -37.01 -11.63
C LEU A 313 -9.49 -37.09 -11.54
N ALA A 314 -10.19 -36.90 -12.67
CA ALA A 314 -11.64 -37.09 -12.76
C ALA A 314 -12.05 -38.55 -12.49
N ALA A 315 -11.33 -39.52 -13.06
CA ALA A 315 -11.58 -40.94 -12.83
C ALA A 315 -11.36 -41.34 -11.35
N SER A 316 -10.37 -40.74 -10.69
CA SER A 316 -10.11 -40.97 -9.26
C SER A 316 -11.23 -40.47 -8.37
N SER A 317 -11.96 -39.42 -8.76
CA SER A 317 -13.09 -38.91 -7.96
C SER A 317 -14.26 -39.90 -7.87
N GLN A 318 -14.35 -40.83 -8.83
CA GLN A 318 -15.42 -41.83 -8.90
C GLN A 318 -15.03 -43.19 -8.27
N GLN A 319 -13.75 -43.39 -7.94
CA GLN A 319 -13.25 -44.63 -7.35
C GLN A 319 -13.03 -44.47 -5.83
N VAL A 320 -13.74 -45.28 -5.05
CA VAL A 320 -13.69 -45.27 -3.57
C VAL A 320 -12.37 -45.80 -2.99
N ASP A 321 -11.58 -46.53 -3.80
CA ASP A 321 -10.26 -47.07 -3.42
C ASP A 321 -9.19 -46.67 -4.46
N ALA A 322 -8.69 -45.44 -4.39
CA ALA A 322 -7.56 -45.01 -5.21
C ALA A 322 -6.27 -45.75 -4.78
N THR A 323 -5.73 -46.62 -5.63
CA THR A 323 -4.41 -47.22 -5.39
C THR A 323 -3.34 -46.13 -5.37
N HIS A 324 -2.55 -46.04 -4.29
CA HIS A 324 -1.51 -45.03 -3.98
C HIS A 324 -0.37 -44.83 -5.02
N THR A 325 -0.50 -45.27 -6.26
CA THR A 325 0.58 -45.29 -7.27
C THR A 325 0.32 -44.41 -8.49
N THR A 326 -0.87 -43.82 -8.63
CA THR A 326 -1.16 -42.89 -9.74
C THR A 326 -0.46 -41.54 -9.48
N LYS A 327 0.26 -41.05 -10.49
CA LYS A 327 0.93 -39.73 -10.46
C LYS A 327 0.18 -38.76 -11.35
N TYR A 328 -0.56 -37.83 -10.76
CA TYR A 328 -1.36 -36.81 -11.46
C TYR A 328 -0.49 -35.64 -11.93
N LEU A 329 0.51 -35.24 -11.13
CA LEU A 329 1.40 -34.16 -11.47
C LEU A 329 2.74 -34.68 -12.01
N GLN A 330 3.11 -34.24 -13.21
CA GLN A 330 4.35 -34.66 -13.87
C GLN A 330 5.21 -33.45 -14.23
N ASP A 331 6.49 -33.53 -13.88
CA ASP A 331 7.51 -32.52 -14.25
C ASP A 331 7.85 -32.63 -15.74
N ARG A 332 7.50 -31.61 -16.53
CA ARG A 332 7.83 -31.54 -17.95
C ARG A 332 9.23 -30.94 -18.17
N GLY A 333 9.70 -30.10 -17.25
CA GLY A 333 11.02 -29.46 -17.28
C GLY A 333 11.02 -27.97 -16.94
N THR A 334 12.21 -27.38 -16.96
CA THR A 334 12.46 -26.00 -16.51
C THR A 334 12.76 -25.05 -17.66
N LEU A 335 12.13 -23.88 -17.64
CA LEU A 335 12.40 -22.70 -18.46
C LEU A 335 13.17 -21.68 -17.64
N ILE A 336 13.98 -20.86 -18.31
CA ILE A 336 14.77 -19.81 -17.67
C ILE A 336 14.36 -18.48 -18.28
N ARG A 337 13.99 -17.53 -17.43
CA ARG A 337 13.67 -16.14 -17.80
C ARG A 337 14.92 -15.38 -18.21
N LYS A 338 14.76 -14.25 -18.91
CA LYS A 338 15.91 -13.37 -19.20
C LYS A 338 16.34 -12.62 -17.94
N SER A 339 15.39 -12.29 -17.09
CA SER A 339 15.62 -11.75 -15.75
C SER A 339 16.01 -12.83 -14.75
N ASN A 340 17.00 -12.58 -13.90
CA ASN A 340 17.40 -13.47 -12.81
C ASN A 340 16.75 -13.11 -11.46
N ASP A 341 15.64 -12.37 -11.50
CA ASP A 341 14.90 -11.97 -10.29
C ASP A 341 13.74 -12.93 -10.04
N ARG A 342 13.21 -12.92 -8.81
CA ARG A 342 12.08 -13.79 -8.42
C ARG A 342 10.84 -13.48 -9.25
N GLY A 343 10.11 -14.52 -9.65
CA GLY A 343 8.81 -14.33 -10.30
C GLY A 343 7.74 -14.02 -9.26
N THR A 344 7.10 -12.86 -9.33
CA THR A 344 6.06 -12.44 -8.38
C THR A 344 4.68 -12.97 -8.75
N GLU A 345 4.32 -12.94 -10.04
CA GLU A 345 3.04 -13.47 -10.52
C GLU A 345 3.21 -14.11 -11.91
N ILE A 346 2.39 -15.14 -12.16
CA ILE A 346 2.21 -15.76 -13.48
C ILE A 346 0.73 -15.71 -13.80
N VAL A 347 0.37 -15.07 -14.91
CA VAL A 347 -1.03 -14.91 -15.31
C VAL A 347 -1.22 -15.43 -16.72
N PHE A 348 -2.03 -16.48 -16.84
CA PHE A 348 -2.44 -17.05 -18.13
C PHE A 348 -3.51 -16.21 -18.79
N HIS A 349 -3.45 -16.10 -20.11
CA HIS A 349 -4.48 -15.41 -20.88
C HIS A 349 -5.76 -16.28 -20.91
N PRO A 350 -6.95 -15.74 -20.60
CA PRO A 350 -8.16 -16.57 -20.43
C PRO A 350 -8.64 -17.33 -21.68
N ARG A 351 -8.32 -16.84 -22.89
CA ARG A 351 -8.83 -17.38 -24.18
C ARG A 351 -7.77 -17.76 -25.22
N ARG A 352 -6.50 -17.45 -24.97
CA ARG A 352 -5.43 -17.55 -25.97
C ARG A 352 -4.22 -18.16 -25.31
N ASP A 353 -3.34 -18.68 -26.15
CA ASP A 353 -2.16 -19.46 -25.77
C ASP A 353 -0.99 -18.56 -25.37
N TYR A 354 -1.20 -17.69 -24.39
CA TYR A 354 -0.18 -16.81 -23.83
C TYR A 354 -0.22 -16.82 -22.31
N PHE A 355 0.93 -16.58 -21.70
CA PHE A 355 1.00 -16.24 -20.28
C PHE A 355 2.05 -15.15 -20.06
N ALA A 356 1.80 -14.31 -19.07
CA ALA A 356 2.71 -13.27 -18.65
C ALA A 356 3.39 -13.67 -17.35
N VAL A 357 4.68 -13.38 -17.25
CA VAL A 357 5.48 -13.56 -16.04
C VAL A 357 6.19 -12.25 -15.75
N HIS A 358 6.19 -11.85 -14.50
CA HIS A 358 6.99 -10.72 -14.06
C HIS A 358 7.60 -10.93 -12.69
N GLY A 359 8.66 -10.18 -12.41
CA GLY A 359 9.22 -10.02 -11.07
C GLY A 359 9.05 -8.59 -10.55
N PRO A 360 9.74 -8.22 -9.45
CA PRO A 360 9.74 -6.86 -8.91
C PRO A 360 10.64 -5.91 -9.72
N GLU A 361 10.55 -5.99 -11.04
CA GLU A 361 11.40 -5.30 -12.01
C GLU A 361 10.58 -4.38 -12.91
N LYS A 362 11.27 -3.69 -13.82
CA LYS A 362 10.65 -2.79 -14.82
C LYS A 362 10.38 -3.50 -16.15
N ALA A 363 10.19 -4.81 -16.11
CA ALA A 363 10.03 -5.66 -17.28
C ALA A 363 8.97 -6.73 -17.02
N VAL A 364 8.17 -7.00 -18.03
CA VAL A 364 7.18 -8.08 -18.07
C VAL A 364 7.50 -8.94 -19.26
N GLU A 365 7.59 -10.25 -19.03
CA GLU A 365 7.87 -11.22 -20.08
C GLU A 365 6.57 -11.93 -20.47
N VAL A 366 6.17 -11.80 -21.73
CA VAL A 366 5.04 -12.54 -22.28
C VAL A 366 5.59 -13.73 -23.06
N TRP A 367 5.08 -14.91 -22.73
CA TRP A 367 5.41 -16.18 -23.36
C TRP A 367 4.23 -16.67 -24.17
N ARG A 368 4.52 -17.25 -25.34
CA ARG A 368 3.55 -17.88 -26.22
C ARG A 368 3.66 -19.40 -26.06
N ILE A 369 2.50 -20.04 -25.94
CA ILE A 369 2.36 -21.49 -26.00
C ILE A 369 2.08 -21.84 -27.46
N ARG A 370 2.86 -22.76 -28.02
CA ARG A 370 2.64 -23.22 -29.40
C ARG A 370 1.47 -24.19 -29.44
N PRO A 371 0.56 -24.07 -30.44
CA PRO A 371 -0.46 -25.07 -30.64
C PRO A 371 0.17 -26.39 -31.10
N GLU A 372 -0.50 -27.51 -30.83
CA GLU A 372 0.00 -28.86 -31.12
C GLU A 372 0.40 -29.06 -32.59
N ALA A 373 -0.35 -28.48 -33.53
CA ALA A 373 -0.03 -28.54 -34.96
C ALA A 373 1.30 -27.86 -35.32
N GLU A 374 1.70 -26.81 -34.59
CA GLU A 374 2.99 -26.15 -34.75
C GLU A 374 4.10 -27.00 -34.11
N ILE A 375 3.84 -27.60 -32.95
CA ILE A 375 4.77 -28.49 -32.24
C ILE A 375 5.12 -29.70 -33.12
N LYS A 376 4.12 -30.38 -33.72
CA LYS A 376 4.34 -31.51 -34.63
C LYS A 376 5.24 -31.13 -35.81
N LYS A 377 5.05 -29.96 -36.40
CA LYS A 377 5.91 -29.44 -37.50
C LYS A 377 7.34 -29.18 -37.04
N VAL A 378 7.53 -28.63 -35.84
CA VAL A 378 8.87 -28.38 -35.27
C VAL A 378 9.58 -29.70 -34.97
N LEU A 379 8.88 -30.68 -34.39
CA LEU A 379 9.41 -32.02 -34.14
C LEU A 379 9.79 -32.74 -35.44
N ALA A 380 8.93 -32.70 -36.46
CA ALA A 380 9.23 -33.25 -37.78
C ALA A 380 10.48 -32.59 -38.40
N ARG A 381 10.62 -31.27 -38.28
CA ARG A 381 11.81 -30.53 -38.75
C ARG A 381 13.08 -30.90 -37.97
N LYS A 382 13.00 -31.09 -36.65
CA LYS A 382 14.13 -31.54 -35.81
C LYS A 382 14.53 -32.98 -36.14
N ARG A 383 13.56 -33.90 -36.31
CA ARG A 383 13.80 -35.29 -36.74
C ARG A 383 14.50 -35.32 -38.11
N ARG A 384 14.02 -34.54 -39.10
CA ARG A 384 14.66 -34.41 -40.42
C ARG A 384 16.11 -33.94 -40.33
N ARG A 385 16.38 -32.89 -39.54
CA ARG A 385 17.75 -32.38 -39.30
C ARG A 385 18.64 -33.40 -38.58
N ARG A 386 18.08 -34.22 -37.69
CA ARG A 386 18.82 -35.30 -37.01
C ARG A 386 19.16 -36.43 -37.97
N ARG A 387 18.22 -36.81 -38.85
CA ARG A 387 18.45 -37.78 -39.94
C ARG A 387 19.52 -37.28 -40.91
N GLU A 388 19.40 -36.06 -41.42
CA GLU A 388 20.43 -35.43 -42.28
C GLU A 388 21.82 -35.34 -41.62
N LYS A 389 21.89 -35.19 -40.29
CA LYS A 389 23.16 -35.23 -39.54
C LYS A 389 23.71 -36.63 -39.35
N LEU A 390 22.84 -37.63 -39.18
CA LEU A 390 23.23 -39.05 -39.07
C LEU A 390 23.69 -39.57 -40.44
N ASP A 391 22.98 -39.23 -41.51
CA ASP A 391 23.34 -39.55 -42.91
C ASP A 391 24.66 -38.87 -43.35
N LYS A 392 25.03 -37.76 -42.72
CA LYS A 392 26.35 -37.12 -42.92
C LYS A 392 27.47 -37.72 -42.08
N LYS A 393 27.14 -38.50 -41.04
CA LYS A 393 28.11 -39.05 -40.07
C LYS A 393 28.33 -40.55 -40.27
N ALA A 394 27.34 -41.27 -40.79
CA ALA A 394 27.48 -42.59 -41.35
C ALA A 394 27.68 -42.43 -42.86
N GLY A 395 28.84 -42.84 -43.39
CA GLY A 395 29.00 -43.02 -44.82
C GLY A 395 27.92 -43.98 -45.32
N ALA A 396 27.36 -43.68 -46.49
CA ALA A 396 26.25 -44.38 -47.12
C ALA A 396 26.30 -45.91 -46.91
N ASP A 397 25.46 -46.39 -46.00
CA ASP A 397 24.74 -47.67 -46.02
C ASP A 397 24.31 -48.02 -44.59
N ALA A 398 23.06 -47.68 -44.29
CA ALA A 398 22.26 -48.35 -43.28
C ALA A 398 20.79 -48.10 -43.63
N ASP A 399 20.23 -49.00 -44.43
CA ASP A 399 18.79 -49.27 -44.40
C ASP A 399 18.42 -49.64 -42.96
N ALA A 400 17.60 -48.81 -42.35
CA ALA A 400 16.94 -49.12 -41.09
C ALA A 400 15.54 -48.52 -41.16
N ASP A 401 14.60 -49.35 -41.61
CA ASP A 401 13.21 -49.28 -41.23
C ASP A 401 13.13 -49.17 -39.69
N ALA A 402 12.97 -47.94 -39.22
CA ALA A 402 12.51 -47.67 -37.87
C ALA A 402 11.10 -47.11 -38.03
N ALA A 403 10.16 -47.87 -37.49
CA ALA A 403 8.72 -47.72 -37.49
C ALA A 403 8.22 -46.27 -37.53
N GLU A 404 7.12 -46.07 -38.27
CA GLU A 404 6.19 -44.95 -38.08
C GLU A 404 5.58 -45.02 -36.68
N ASP A 405 6.37 -44.75 -35.64
CA ASP A 405 5.83 -44.48 -34.32
C ASP A 405 5.20 -43.09 -34.36
N ALA A 406 3.90 -43.11 -34.06
CA ALA A 406 2.94 -42.03 -34.18
C ALA A 406 3.43 -40.69 -33.61
N GLU A 407 2.76 -39.63 -34.05
CA GLU A 407 2.99 -38.22 -33.79
C GLU A 407 2.84 -37.81 -32.30
N ASP A 408 3.64 -38.39 -31.40
CA ASP A 408 3.48 -38.16 -29.96
C ASP A 408 4.05 -36.81 -29.52
N VAL A 409 3.12 -35.88 -29.28
CA VAL A 409 3.34 -34.53 -28.72
C VAL A 409 4.02 -34.59 -27.34
N SER A 410 3.85 -35.70 -26.61
CA SER A 410 4.46 -35.97 -25.30
C SER A 410 6.00 -35.98 -25.32
N SER A 411 6.62 -36.21 -26.49
CA SER A 411 8.07 -36.20 -26.67
C SER A 411 8.69 -34.80 -26.85
N ALA A 412 7.87 -33.75 -26.92
CA ALA A 412 8.34 -32.39 -27.10
C ALA A 412 9.07 -31.85 -25.86
N THR A 413 10.26 -31.26 -26.05
CA THR A 413 10.94 -30.53 -24.96
C THR A 413 10.19 -29.24 -24.63
N VAL A 414 10.18 -28.82 -23.37
CA VAL A 414 9.46 -27.62 -22.89
C VAL A 414 9.81 -26.35 -23.67
N SER A 415 11.08 -26.19 -24.09
CA SER A 415 11.54 -25.05 -24.91
C SER A 415 10.99 -25.04 -26.34
N ASP A 416 10.42 -26.16 -26.82
CA ASP A 416 9.70 -26.20 -28.10
C ASP A 416 8.24 -25.79 -27.94
N VAL A 417 7.63 -26.06 -26.78
CA VAL A 417 6.23 -25.72 -26.47
C VAL A 417 6.11 -24.24 -26.13
N PHE A 418 7.01 -23.73 -25.30
CA PHE A 418 6.97 -22.36 -24.80
C PHE A 418 8.07 -21.52 -25.42
N VAL A 419 7.68 -20.40 -26.01
CA VAL A 419 8.60 -19.47 -26.66
C VAL A 419 8.38 -18.06 -26.12
N HIS A 420 9.47 -17.39 -25.80
CA HIS A 420 9.43 -15.97 -25.45
C HIS A 420 8.83 -15.16 -26.61
N TYR A 421 7.76 -14.40 -26.33
CA TYR A 421 7.06 -13.61 -27.34
C TYR A 421 7.54 -12.16 -27.32
N VAL A 422 7.39 -11.46 -26.19
CA VAL A 422 7.82 -10.06 -26.04
C VAL A 422 8.26 -9.75 -24.61
N THR A 423 9.18 -8.80 -24.45
CA THR A 423 9.52 -8.22 -23.14
C THR A 423 9.03 -6.77 -23.12
N VAL A 424 7.96 -6.51 -22.36
CA VAL A 424 7.39 -5.18 -22.19
C VAL A 424 8.16 -4.46 -21.09
N ARG A 425 8.87 -3.38 -21.43
CA ARG A 425 9.54 -2.53 -20.43
C ARG A 425 8.61 -1.42 -19.97
N THR A 426 8.51 -1.26 -18.66
CA THR A 426 7.66 -0.27 -18.00
C THR A 426 8.51 0.86 -17.42
N SER A 427 7.89 2.01 -17.15
CA SER A 427 8.60 3.16 -16.57
C SER A 427 8.94 2.97 -15.08
N GLY A 428 8.11 2.22 -14.36
CA GLY A 428 8.25 1.91 -12.93
C GLY A 428 8.26 0.39 -12.70
N LYS A 429 8.62 -0.01 -11.48
CA LYS A 429 8.57 -1.42 -11.08
C LYS A 429 7.11 -1.89 -11.09
N VAL A 430 6.85 -3.03 -11.70
CA VAL A 430 5.51 -3.60 -11.79
C VAL A 430 5.25 -4.45 -10.54
N ARG A 431 4.13 -4.21 -9.87
CA ARG A 431 3.75 -4.99 -8.69
C ARG A 431 2.82 -6.17 -9.03
N SER A 432 1.87 -5.97 -9.92
CA SER A 432 0.90 -6.98 -10.34
C SER A 432 0.47 -6.72 -11.78
N ILE A 433 -0.02 -7.76 -12.44
CA ILE A 433 -0.43 -7.75 -13.85
C ILE A 433 -1.76 -8.46 -13.97
N ASP A 434 -2.65 -7.95 -14.82
CA ASP A 434 -3.85 -8.67 -15.22
C ASP A 434 -4.12 -8.51 -16.72
N TRP A 435 -4.86 -9.45 -17.31
CA TRP A 435 -5.23 -9.45 -18.71
C TRP A 435 -6.52 -8.68 -18.96
N ALA A 436 -6.46 -7.68 -19.85
CA ALA A 436 -7.63 -6.95 -20.34
C ALA A 436 -8.13 -7.54 -21.66
N VAL A 437 -9.33 -8.13 -21.66
CA VAL A 437 -9.96 -8.73 -22.87
C VAL A 437 -11.08 -7.83 -23.38
N ASN A 438 -10.73 -6.81 -24.16
CA ASN A 438 -11.73 -5.88 -24.71
C ASN A 438 -12.58 -6.52 -25.82
N GLY A 439 -13.90 -6.45 -25.67
CA GLY A 439 -14.85 -6.88 -26.69
C GLY A 439 -14.68 -6.05 -27.97
N GLY A 440 -14.39 -6.72 -29.10
CA GLY A 440 -14.33 -6.09 -30.43
C GLY A 440 -12.93 -5.84 -31.00
N VAL A 441 -11.85 -6.02 -30.23
CA VAL A 441 -10.47 -5.95 -30.77
C VAL A 441 -9.97 -7.37 -31.05
N LYS A 442 -9.79 -7.70 -32.34
CA LYS A 442 -9.30 -9.02 -32.77
C LYS A 442 -7.81 -9.23 -32.53
N ASP A 443 -7.04 -8.17 -32.28
CA ASP A 443 -5.61 -8.23 -31.97
C ASP A 443 -5.34 -7.92 -30.49
N LEU A 444 -4.32 -8.58 -29.91
CA LEU A 444 -3.81 -8.16 -28.60
C LEU A 444 -3.42 -6.68 -28.73
N GLN A 445 -3.86 -5.80 -27.83
CA GLN A 445 -3.34 -4.43 -27.72
C GLN A 445 -1.93 -4.44 -27.08
N LEU A 446 -1.05 -5.22 -27.68
CA LEU A 446 0.39 -5.10 -27.66
C LEU A 446 0.72 -4.86 -29.13
N VAL A 447 0.78 -3.57 -29.51
CA VAL A 447 0.82 -3.06 -30.91
C VAL A 447 1.35 -4.07 -31.91
N ASP A 448 0.44 -4.88 -32.45
CA ASP A 448 0.72 -5.71 -33.61
C ASP A 448 0.60 -4.77 -34.81
N LYS A 449 1.64 -3.94 -35.02
CA LYS A 449 1.91 -3.49 -36.38
C LYS A 449 2.23 -4.76 -37.13
N SER A 450 1.26 -5.26 -37.90
CA SER A 450 1.39 -6.40 -38.79
C SER A 450 2.75 -6.39 -39.49
N SER A 451 3.74 -7.06 -38.91
CA SER A 451 5.05 -7.19 -39.54
C SER A 451 4.89 -8.34 -40.53
N LYS A 452 4.95 -7.99 -41.81
CA LYS A 452 4.97 -8.95 -42.93
C LYS A 452 6.27 -9.76 -42.98
N SER A 453 7.11 -9.71 -41.94
CA SER A 453 8.40 -10.37 -41.81
C SER A 453 8.39 -11.28 -40.57
N LYS A 454 8.61 -12.58 -40.78
CA LYS A 454 8.59 -13.62 -39.74
C LYS A 454 9.69 -13.49 -38.65
N ASP A 455 10.55 -12.48 -38.75
CA ASP A 455 11.78 -12.33 -37.95
C ASP A 455 11.88 -10.98 -37.20
N GLU A 456 10.87 -10.10 -37.27
CA GLU A 456 10.88 -8.82 -36.54
C GLU A 456 10.19 -8.98 -35.18
N ALA A 457 10.88 -8.61 -34.10
CA ALA A 457 10.36 -8.77 -32.75
C ALA A 457 9.08 -7.92 -32.57
N PRO A 458 8.01 -8.47 -31.97
CA PRO A 458 6.77 -7.74 -31.76
C PRO A 458 7.00 -6.47 -30.94
N ASP A 459 6.48 -5.34 -31.42
CA ASP A 459 6.59 -4.03 -30.78
C ASP A 459 5.48 -3.86 -29.73
N TYR A 460 5.70 -3.00 -28.74
CA TYR A 460 4.71 -2.67 -27.73
C TYR A 460 4.63 -1.16 -27.51
N ALA A 461 3.43 -0.65 -27.30
CA ALA A 461 3.23 0.75 -26.96
C ALA A 461 2.34 0.90 -25.71
N LYS A 462 2.66 1.90 -24.90
CA LYS A 462 1.83 2.34 -23.78
C LYS A 462 0.59 3.04 -24.35
N SER A 463 -0.58 2.40 -24.26
CA SER A 463 -1.85 2.93 -24.79
C SER A 463 -2.53 3.90 -23.82
N LEU A 464 -2.73 3.46 -22.58
CA LEU A 464 -3.44 4.20 -21.53
C LEU A 464 -2.62 4.23 -20.25
N ALA A 465 -2.77 5.30 -19.46
CA ALA A 465 -2.21 5.38 -18.11
C ALA A 465 -2.95 6.39 -17.23
N VAL A 466 -3.09 6.01 -15.97
CA VAL A 466 -3.67 6.85 -14.92
C VAL A 466 -2.52 7.26 -13.99
N GLU A 467 -2.07 8.51 -14.12
CA GLU A 467 -0.95 9.07 -13.33
C GLU A 467 -1.27 10.43 -12.70
N LEU A 468 -2.33 11.11 -13.16
CA LEU A 468 -2.73 12.41 -12.65
C LEU A 468 -3.22 12.37 -11.18
N PRO A 469 -4.05 11.40 -10.76
CA PRO A 469 -4.66 11.43 -9.44
C PRO A 469 -3.75 11.10 -8.26
N GLY A 470 -2.47 10.75 -8.45
CA GLY A 470 -1.61 10.32 -7.34
C GLY A 470 -0.13 10.60 -7.58
N HIS A 471 0.65 10.62 -6.49
CA HIS A 471 2.12 10.67 -6.58
C HIS A 471 2.71 9.29 -6.86
N ARG A 472 3.83 9.27 -7.60
CA ARG A 472 4.59 8.02 -7.86
C ARG A 472 5.50 7.63 -6.70
N ALA A 473 6.03 8.66 -6.03
CA ALA A 473 6.94 8.55 -4.90
C ALA A 473 6.27 8.97 -3.59
N ASP A 474 6.98 8.77 -2.49
CA ASP A 474 6.66 9.26 -1.16
C ASP A 474 6.55 10.79 -1.14
N VAL A 475 5.51 11.30 -0.49
CA VAL A 475 5.28 12.74 -0.30
C VAL A 475 6.12 13.19 0.89
N ARG A 476 6.97 14.20 0.67
CA ARG A 476 7.96 14.68 1.65
C ARG A 476 7.58 15.97 2.34
N ALA A 477 6.82 16.81 1.66
CA ALA A 477 6.36 18.08 2.21
C ALA A 477 4.96 18.41 1.74
N LEU A 478 4.23 19.09 2.62
CA LEU A 478 2.92 19.63 2.38
C LEU A 478 2.95 21.12 2.71
N SER A 479 2.20 21.91 1.95
CA SER A 479 1.92 23.30 2.27
C SER A 479 0.50 23.63 1.84
N LEU A 480 -0.25 24.26 2.73
CA LEU A 480 -1.59 24.76 2.44
C LEU A 480 -1.53 26.19 1.94
N SER A 481 -2.47 26.51 1.06
CA SER A 481 -2.79 27.86 0.60
C SER A 481 -3.24 28.73 1.76
N SER A 482 -3.01 30.04 1.67
CA SER A 482 -3.47 30.99 2.69
C SER A 482 -4.99 31.04 2.81
N ASP A 483 -5.71 30.64 1.75
CA ASP A 483 -7.17 30.51 1.72
C ASP A 483 -7.70 29.12 2.06
N ASP A 484 -6.83 28.18 2.44
CA ASP A 484 -7.14 26.79 2.80
C ASP A 484 -7.81 25.93 1.70
N LYS A 485 -7.99 26.45 0.47
CA LYS A 485 -8.65 25.70 -0.62
C LYS A 485 -7.72 24.83 -1.42
N MET A 486 -6.46 25.22 -1.51
CA MET A 486 -5.46 24.56 -2.34
C MET A 486 -4.37 23.95 -1.46
N LEU A 487 -3.93 22.76 -1.82
CA LEU A 487 -2.84 22.06 -1.15
C LEU A 487 -1.73 21.82 -2.16
N ALA A 488 -0.49 22.15 -1.80
CA ALA A 488 0.70 21.77 -2.53
C ALA A 488 1.35 20.58 -1.83
N SER A 489 1.58 19.51 -2.58
CA SER A 489 2.29 18.33 -2.09
C SER A 489 3.53 18.07 -2.96
N ALA A 490 4.67 18.01 -2.29
CA ALA A 490 5.96 17.82 -2.91
C ALA A 490 6.44 16.40 -2.66
N ALA A 491 6.74 15.68 -3.74
CA ALA A 491 7.30 14.34 -3.74
C ALA A 491 8.58 14.31 -4.58
N ASN A 492 9.29 13.19 -4.54
CA ASN A 492 10.44 13.00 -5.41
C ASN A 492 10.00 12.99 -6.89
N GLY A 493 10.48 13.94 -7.69
CA GLY A 493 10.18 14.02 -9.13
C GLY A 493 8.92 14.81 -9.48
N SER A 494 8.08 15.17 -8.50
CA SER A 494 6.79 15.83 -8.80
C SER A 494 6.29 16.72 -7.67
N LEU A 495 5.75 17.88 -8.05
CA LEU A 495 4.96 18.73 -7.19
C LEU A 495 3.53 18.74 -7.74
N LYS A 496 2.54 18.43 -6.91
CA LYS A 496 1.13 18.46 -7.30
C LYS A 496 0.36 19.45 -6.46
N ILE A 497 -0.61 20.10 -7.11
CA ILE A 497 -1.53 21.02 -6.45
C ILE A 497 -2.92 20.42 -6.51
N TRP A 498 -3.58 20.39 -5.37
CA TRP A 498 -4.88 19.77 -5.15
C TRP A 498 -5.88 20.82 -4.71
N ASN A 499 -7.15 20.58 -5.04
CA ASN A 499 -8.25 21.20 -4.33
C ASN A 499 -8.55 20.38 -3.08
N VAL A 500 -8.60 21.00 -1.90
CA VAL A 500 -8.93 20.30 -0.65
C VAL A 500 -10.37 19.80 -0.67
N ARG A 501 -11.32 20.58 -1.22
CA ARG A 501 -12.74 20.23 -1.26
C ARG A 501 -13.06 19.15 -2.29
N THR A 502 -12.56 19.29 -3.52
CA THR A 502 -12.89 18.33 -4.59
C THR A 502 -11.92 17.15 -4.66
N GLN A 503 -10.80 17.21 -3.94
CA GLN A 503 -9.77 16.17 -3.87
C GLN A 503 -9.13 15.80 -5.21
N MET A 504 -9.28 16.65 -6.21
CA MET A 504 -8.71 16.43 -7.54
C MET A 504 -7.40 17.20 -7.67
N CYS A 505 -6.44 16.57 -8.33
CA CYS A 505 -5.21 17.24 -8.75
C CYS A 505 -5.54 18.25 -9.86
N ILE A 506 -5.24 19.52 -9.61
CA ILE A 506 -5.47 20.62 -10.55
C ILE A 506 -4.26 20.77 -11.47
N ARG A 507 -3.05 20.81 -10.88
CA ARG A 507 -1.78 21.00 -11.59
C ARG A 507 -0.74 20.00 -11.13
N THR A 508 0.07 19.54 -12.07
CA THR A 508 1.27 18.73 -11.81
C THR A 508 2.47 19.44 -12.41
N PHE A 509 3.53 19.56 -11.62
CA PHE A 509 4.83 20.09 -12.01
C PHE A 509 5.88 19.01 -11.87
N GLU A 510 6.85 19.02 -12.78
CA GLU A 510 8.04 18.20 -12.66
C GLU A 510 9.10 18.97 -11.88
N CYS A 511 9.60 18.37 -10.81
CA CYS A 511 10.66 18.93 -9.98
C CYS A 511 11.70 17.85 -9.69
N GLY A 512 12.86 18.23 -9.16
CA GLY A 512 13.83 17.25 -8.67
C GLY A 512 13.35 16.50 -7.42
N TYR A 513 14.30 16.00 -6.63
CA TYR A 513 13.99 15.43 -5.32
C TYR A 513 13.59 16.57 -4.36
N ALA A 514 12.30 16.81 -4.20
CA ALA A 514 11.76 17.86 -3.33
C ALA A 514 11.76 17.42 -1.86
N LEU A 515 12.27 18.27 -0.98
CA LEU A 515 12.35 18.04 0.46
C LEU A 515 11.41 18.94 1.25
N CYS A 516 11.21 20.17 0.78
CA CYS A 516 10.36 21.17 1.42
C CYS A 516 9.62 21.98 0.35
N CYS A 517 8.42 22.44 0.69
CA CYS A 517 7.62 23.32 -0.15
C CYS A 517 6.89 24.36 0.68
N ALA A 518 6.67 25.54 0.11
CA ALA A 518 5.87 26.59 0.73
C ALA A 518 5.12 27.40 -0.33
N PHE A 519 3.84 27.69 -0.09
CA PHE A 519 3.14 28.74 -0.83
C PHE A 519 3.66 30.12 -0.45
N LEU A 520 3.78 30.99 -1.45
CA LEU A 520 3.97 32.42 -1.20
C LEU A 520 2.63 33.08 -0.91
N PRO A 521 2.58 34.09 -0.02
CA PRO A 521 1.37 34.83 0.27
C PRO A 521 0.71 35.39 -0.99
N GLY A 522 -0.58 35.12 -1.14
CA GLY A 522 -1.35 35.37 -2.36
C GLY A 522 -1.46 34.16 -3.30
N ASP A 523 -0.95 32.99 -2.89
CA ASP A 523 -1.20 31.64 -3.42
C ASP A 523 -0.93 31.41 -4.92
N LYS A 524 -0.31 32.40 -5.57
CA LYS A 524 0.02 32.37 -7.00
C LYS A 524 1.28 31.56 -7.28
N VAL A 525 2.23 31.54 -6.36
CA VAL A 525 3.56 30.95 -6.57
C VAL A 525 3.87 29.97 -5.44
N VAL A 526 4.45 28.83 -5.82
CA VAL A 526 4.96 27.82 -4.89
C VAL A 526 6.48 27.78 -4.99
N VAL A 527 7.15 27.73 -3.85
CA VAL A 527 8.60 27.51 -3.77
C VAL A 527 8.87 26.07 -3.36
N VAL A 528 9.81 25.41 -4.03
CA VAL A 528 10.27 24.06 -3.71
C VAL A 528 11.77 24.06 -3.45
N GLY A 529 12.19 23.44 -2.35
CA GLY A 529 13.59 23.19 -2.02
C GLY A 529 13.97 21.76 -2.38
N THR A 530 15.03 21.62 -3.18
CA THR A 530 15.49 20.31 -3.66
C THR A 530 16.66 19.77 -2.86
N LYS A 531 16.88 18.45 -2.95
CA LYS A 531 18.07 17.79 -2.40
C LYS A 531 19.37 18.24 -3.07
N ALA A 532 19.31 18.76 -4.30
CA ALA A 532 20.47 19.27 -5.03
C ALA A 532 20.95 20.65 -4.53
N GLY A 533 20.18 21.31 -3.66
CA GLY A 533 20.48 22.67 -3.21
C GLY A 533 19.83 23.77 -4.03
N GLU A 534 18.98 23.43 -4.99
CA GLU A 534 18.22 24.38 -5.80
C GLU A 534 16.91 24.79 -5.13
N LEU A 535 16.54 26.05 -5.29
CA LEU A 535 15.21 26.59 -5.03
C LEU A 535 14.49 26.82 -6.35
N GLN A 536 13.38 26.11 -6.56
CA GLN A 536 12.57 26.17 -7.76
C GLN A 536 11.27 26.92 -7.47
N LEU A 537 10.93 27.89 -8.30
CA LEU A 537 9.72 28.72 -8.21
C LEU A 537 8.73 28.31 -9.30
N PHE A 538 7.51 27.94 -8.91
CA PHE A 538 6.44 27.53 -9.83
C PHE A 538 5.25 28.47 -9.73
N ASP A 539 4.69 28.88 -10.87
CA ASP A 539 3.42 29.61 -10.92
C ASP A 539 2.24 28.64 -11.08
N VAL A 540 1.27 28.76 -10.18
CA VAL A 540 0.09 27.90 -10.09
C VAL A 540 -0.85 28.11 -11.28
N ALA A 541 -1.04 29.36 -11.70
CA ALA A 541 -1.99 29.71 -12.75
C ALA A 541 -1.50 29.24 -14.12
N SER A 542 -0.25 29.56 -14.46
CA SER A 542 0.37 29.19 -15.74
C SER A 542 0.91 27.76 -15.79
N ALA A 543 1.01 27.07 -14.65
CA ALA A 543 1.59 25.74 -14.54
C ALA A 543 3.02 25.66 -15.11
N SER A 544 3.83 26.70 -14.89
CA SER A 544 5.19 26.81 -15.43
C SER A 544 6.23 27.09 -14.35
N LEU A 545 7.47 26.68 -14.59
CA LEU A 545 8.63 27.06 -13.79
C LEU A 545 8.95 28.53 -14.10
N LEU A 546 8.95 29.38 -13.07
CA LEU A 546 9.30 30.79 -13.17
C LEU A 546 10.82 30.98 -13.14
N ASP A 547 11.47 30.40 -12.14
CA ASP A 547 12.89 30.59 -11.86
C ASP A 547 13.45 29.36 -11.14
N SER A 548 14.75 29.09 -11.34
CA SER A 548 15.50 28.07 -10.62
C SER A 548 16.83 28.65 -10.17
N VAL A 549 17.01 28.72 -8.86
CA VAL A 549 18.18 29.34 -8.23
C VAL A 549 18.99 28.27 -7.51
N THR A 550 20.28 28.14 -7.86
CA THR A 550 21.25 27.32 -7.12
C THR A 550 21.57 27.99 -5.79
N ALA A 551 20.74 27.73 -4.79
CA ALA A 551 20.77 28.42 -3.50
C ALA A 551 21.87 27.89 -2.59
N HIS A 552 22.13 26.59 -2.58
CA HIS A 552 23.01 25.93 -1.61
C HIS A 552 23.88 24.85 -2.28
N GLU A 553 24.99 24.48 -1.64
CA GLU A 553 25.85 23.37 -2.10
C GLU A 553 25.32 21.99 -1.67
N GLY A 554 24.42 21.98 -0.69
CA GLY A 554 23.79 20.77 -0.14
C GLY A 554 22.27 20.85 -0.13
N ALA A 555 21.65 19.77 0.34
CA ALA A 555 20.19 19.61 0.38
C ALA A 555 19.50 20.69 1.22
N VAL A 556 18.44 21.29 0.67
CA VAL A 556 17.58 22.25 1.39
C VAL A 556 16.55 21.47 2.21
N TRP A 557 16.67 21.50 3.53
CA TRP A 557 15.80 20.76 4.44
C TRP A 557 14.57 21.53 4.88
N SER A 558 14.67 22.86 4.95
CA SER A 558 13.53 23.69 5.30
C SER A 558 13.48 24.97 4.51
N LEU A 559 12.23 25.38 4.29
CA LEU A 559 11.86 26.66 3.74
C LEU A 559 10.77 27.23 4.60
N GLN A 560 10.91 28.50 4.95
CA GLN A 560 9.87 29.23 5.66
C GLN A 560 9.72 30.60 5.01
N VAL A 561 8.48 30.93 4.65
CA VAL A 561 8.14 32.28 4.20
C VAL A 561 7.96 33.16 5.43
N HIS A 562 8.53 34.35 5.40
CA HIS A 562 8.32 35.31 6.47
C HIS A 562 6.86 35.79 6.43
N PRO A 563 6.19 36.01 7.57
CA PRO A 563 4.76 36.37 7.55
C PRO A 563 4.46 37.75 6.93
N ASP A 564 5.49 38.58 6.68
CA ASP A 564 5.34 39.81 5.87
C ASP A 564 5.13 39.54 4.37
N GLY A 565 5.35 38.30 3.92
CA GLY A 565 5.26 37.86 2.53
C GLY A 565 6.28 38.47 1.59
N ARG A 566 7.31 39.15 2.09
CA ARG A 566 8.36 39.80 1.27
C ARG A 566 9.70 39.08 1.31
N SER A 567 9.90 38.23 2.31
CA SER A 567 11.13 37.47 2.47
C SER A 567 10.87 36.01 2.80
N MET A 568 11.89 35.18 2.66
CA MET A 568 11.89 33.78 3.08
C MET A 568 13.28 33.37 3.55
N ALA A 569 13.35 32.33 4.38
CA ALA A 569 14.59 31.65 4.69
C ALA A 569 14.65 30.26 4.08
N SER A 570 15.83 29.88 3.63
CA SER A 570 16.18 28.52 3.25
C SER A 570 17.29 27.99 4.14
N GLY A 571 17.13 26.77 4.63
CA GLY A 571 18.10 26.13 5.49
C GLY A 571 18.58 24.81 4.91
N SER A 572 19.90 24.61 4.92
CA SER A 572 20.56 23.56 4.16
C SER A 572 21.51 22.71 5.00
N ALA A 573 21.82 21.53 4.49
CA ALA A 573 22.86 20.64 5.00
C ALA A 573 24.27 21.26 4.96
N ASP A 574 24.48 22.31 4.17
CA ASP A 574 25.76 23.04 4.07
C ASP A 574 26.07 23.93 5.31
N LYS A 575 25.26 23.82 6.37
CA LYS A 575 25.36 24.58 7.62
C LYS A 575 25.14 26.08 7.44
N SER A 576 24.53 26.48 6.33
CA SER A 576 24.14 27.86 6.10
C SER A 576 22.63 28.00 6.04
N VAL A 577 22.17 29.15 6.53
CA VAL A 577 20.83 29.64 6.27
C VAL A 577 20.93 30.91 5.45
N LYS A 578 20.17 30.96 4.38
CA LYS A 578 20.11 32.12 3.49
C LYS A 578 18.75 32.77 3.62
N LEU A 579 18.76 34.09 3.73
CA LEU A 579 17.58 34.93 3.66
C LEU A 579 17.42 35.44 2.23
N TRP A 580 16.22 35.36 1.72
CA TRP A 580 15.86 35.76 0.36
C TRP A 580 14.76 36.80 0.43
N ASN A 581 14.87 37.81 -0.43
CA ASN A 581 13.83 38.80 -0.65
C ASN A 581 13.20 38.56 -2.02
N PHE A 582 11.87 38.65 -2.08
CA PHE A 582 11.14 38.56 -3.32
C PHE A 582 11.23 39.88 -4.08
N GLN A 583 11.77 39.85 -5.30
CA GLN A 583 11.85 41.03 -6.17
C GLN A 583 11.11 40.76 -7.48
N ILE A 584 10.27 41.71 -7.89
CA ILE A 584 9.59 41.65 -9.20
C ILE A 584 10.49 42.39 -10.19
N VAL A 585 11.15 41.65 -11.07
CA VAL A 585 12.00 42.19 -12.13
C VAL A 585 11.20 42.25 -13.42
N GLN A 586 11.23 43.39 -14.11
CA GLN A 586 10.64 43.53 -15.45
C GLN A 586 11.62 42.99 -16.49
N GLU A 587 11.30 41.86 -17.10
CA GLU A 587 12.10 41.31 -18.21
C GLU A 587 11.43 41.62 -19.55
N GLU A 588 12.24 42.03 -20.51
CA GLU A 588 11.81 42.20 -21.89
C GLU A 588 11.59 40.83 -22.53
N VAL A 589 10.43 40.64 -23.16
CA VAL A 589 10.16 39.42 -23.93
C VAL A 589 11.06 39.45 -25.16
N LEU A 590 11.89 38.41 -25.32
CA LEU A 590 12.83 38.25 -26.44
C LEU A 590 12.15 38.59 -27.79
N GLY A 591 12.61 39.67 -28.43
CA GLY A 591 12.10 40.14 -29.73
C GLY A 591 10.98 41.18 -29.70
N THR A 592 10.57 41.69 -28.53
CA THR A 592 9.61 42.80 -28.40
C THR A 592 10.05 43.82 -27.34
N THR A 593 9.57 45.07 -27.42
CA THR A 593 9.78 46.10 -26.38
C THR A 593 8.82 45.95 -25.19
N ARG A 594 8.05 44.86 -25.11
CA ARG A 594 7.09 44.62 -24.02
C ARG A 594 7.80 43.97 -22.85
N THR A 595 7.72 44.60 -21.69
CA THR A 595 8.21 44.04 -20.43
C THR A 595 7.13 43.20 -19.75
N THR A 596 7.52 42.08 -19.17
CA THR A 596 6.66 41.26 -18.30
C THR A 596 7.25 41.21 -16.89
N PRO A 597 6.47 41.49 -15.84
CA PRO A 597 6.94 41.37 -14.47
C PRO A 597 7.14 39.89 -14.12
N ARG A 598 8.35 39.49 -13.73
CA ARG A 598 8.70 38.15 -13.25
C ARG A 598 9.23 38.20 -11.83
N LEU A 599 8.85 37.23 -11.01
CA LEU A 599 9.32 37.11 -9.64
C LEU A 599 10.70 36.43 -9.63
N LYS A 600 11.69 37.05 -8.99
CA LYS A 600 13.02 36.48 -8.75
C LYS A 600 13.34 36.49 -7.26
N LEU A 601 14.19 35.54 -6.86
CA LEU A 601 14.75 35.46 -5.51
C LEU A 601 16.07 36.22 -5.46
N ALA A 602 16.12 37.30 -4.70
CA ALA A 602 17.37 38.01 -4.41
C ALA A 602 17.91 37.57 -3.05
N GLN A 603 19.14 37.06 -3.01
CA GLN A 603 19.80 36.69 -1.76
C GLN A 603 20.12 37.96 -0.95
N SER A 604 19.56 38.10 0.25
CA SER A 604 19.77 39.27 1.10
C SER A 604 20.90 39.06 2.11
N LYS A 605 20.91 37.93 2.82
CA LYS A 605 21.89 37.63 3.88
C LYS A 605 22.22 36.14 3.93
N VAL A 606 23.41 35.82 4.44
CA VAL A 606 23.85 34.44 4.75
C VAL A 606 24.25 34.37 6.21
N LEU A 607 23.75 33.34 6.90
CA LEU A 607 24.07 32.99 8.26
C LEU A 607 24.79 31.65 8.26
N LYS A 608 26.02 31.60 8.80
CA LYS A 608 26.70 30.34 9.07
C LYS A 608 26.32 29.90 10.48
N LEU A 609 25.93 28.64 10.63
CA LEU A 609 25.23 28.19 11.84
C LEU A 609 26.11 27.75 12.99
N THR A 610 25.63 28.15 14.18
CA THR A 610 25.73 27.50 15.49
C THR A 610 24.30 27.36 16.08
N ASP A 611 24.09 26.45 17.03
CA ASP A 611 22.77 26.00 17.53
C ASP A 611 22.06 27.05 18.41
N ASP A 612 21.21 27.89 17.81
CA ASP A 612 20.90 29.19 18.42
C ASP A 612 19.51 29.74 17.98
N VAL A 613 18.76 30.36 18.91
CA VAL A 613 17.57 31.18 18.61
C VAL A 613 18.04 32.60 18.31
N PHE A 614 17.61 33.23 17.23
CA PHE A 614 18.01 34.57 16.83
C PHE A 614 16.82 35.53 16.72
N PHE A 615 17.07 36.83 16.84
CA PHE A 615 16.14 37.84 16.36
C PHE A 615 16.27 38.00 14.84
N VAL A 616 15.17 38.05 14.06
CA VAL A 616 15.22 38.21 12.59
C VAL A 616 15.83 39.56 12.20
N ASP A 617 15.52 40.64 12.93
CA ASP A 617 15.93 42.00 12.57
C ASP A 617 17.44 42.20 12.72
N THR A 618 17.96 41.79 13.88
CA THR A 618 19.36 42.04 14.27
C THR A 618 20.25 40.82 14.09
N LEU A 619 19.67 39.63 13.92
CA LEU A 619 20.36 38.33 13.90
C LEU A 619 21.24 38.12 15.14
N LYS A 620 20.87 38.79 16.24
CA LYS A 620 21.49 38.58 17.55
C LYS A 620 20.91 37.32 18.18
N LEU A 621 21.79 36.59 18.85
CA LEU A 621 21.43 35.45 19.67
C LEU A 621 20.44 35.87 20.77
N TYR A 622 19.36 35.14 20.90
CA TYR A 622 18.33 35.30 21.92
C TYR A 622 18.45 34.21 22.99
N LEU A 623 18.31 32.92 22.61
CA LEU A 623 18.27 31.78 23.53
C LEU A 623 18.96 30.55 22.95
N ASN A 624 19.43 29.65 23.83
CA ASN A 624 19.97 28.34 23.47
C ASN A 624 19.18 27.28 24.25
N LEU A 625 18.53 26.33 23.55
CA LEU A 625 17.74 25.28 24.20
C LEU A 625 18.51 23.97 24.20
N TYR A 626 18.68 23.36 25.38
CA TYR A 626 19.48 22.15 25.57
C TYR A 626 18.69 21.01 26.20
N GLY A 627 18.98 19.78 25.76
CA GLY A 627 18.66 18.57 26.52
C GLY A 627 17.98 17.45 25.72
N HIS A 628 17.70 17.63 24.43
CA HIS A 628 17.41 16.48 23.56
C HIS A 628 18.63 15.57 23.41
N LYS A 629 18.39 14.25 23.37
CA LYS A 629 19.46 13.25 23.25
C LYS A 629 19.89 13.03 21.80
N LEU A 630 18.93 13.13 20.89
CA LEU A 630 19.12 12.99 19.44
C LEU A 630 18.76 14.30 18.73
N PRO A 631 19.15 14.46 17.45
CA PRO A 631 18.83 15.66 16.68
C PRO A 631 17.33 15.96 16.68
N VAL A 632 17.02 17.24 16.89
CA VAL A 632 15.67 17.78 16.73
C VAL A 632 15.33 17.73 15.23
N LEU A 633 14.17 17.17 14.92
CA LEU A 633 13.69 16.98 13.54
C LEU A 633 12.73 18.09 13.15
N SER A 634 11.86 18.50 14.07
CA SER A 634 10.90 19.58 13.85
C SER A 634 10.77 20.47 15.06
N MET A 635 10.27 21.67 14.76
CA MET A 635 10.04 22.72 15.70
C MET A 635 8.80 23.48 15.29
N ASP A 636 8.03 23.91 16.28
CA ASP A 636 6.99 24.89 16.05
C ASP A 636 6.89 25.88 17.22
N ILE A 637 6.40 27.09 16.92
CA ILE A 637 6.20 28.18 17.90
C ILE A 637 4.71 28.49 17.94
N SER A 638 4.19 28.80 19.13
CA SER A 638 2.78 29.16 19.31
C SER A 638 2.46 30.52 18.70
N TYR A 639 1.18 30.73 18.34
CA TYR A 639 0.69 31.97 17.73
C TYR A 639 0.99 33.25 18.55
N ASP A 640 1.10 33.12 19.87
CA ASP A 640 1.39 34.23 20.79
C ASP A 640 2.88 34.38 21.11
N SER A 641 3.72 33.53 20.50
CA SER A 641 5.16 33.46 20.74
C SER A 641 5.50 33.28 22.23
N LYS A 642 4.72 32.51 22.98
CA LYS A 642 5.08 32.12 24.37
C LYS A 642 5.62 30.72 24.49
N LEU A 643 5.15 29.79 23.67
CA LEU A 643 5.53 28.39 23.73
C LEU A 643 6.33 28.01 22.48
N ILE A 644 7.34 27.17 22.68
CA ILE A 644 8.04 26.47 21.60
C ILE A 644 7.89 24.99 21.84
N ILE A 645 7.63 24.25 20.78
CA ILE A 645 7.70 22.79 20.81
C ILE A 645 8.85 22.33 19.94
N THR A 646 9.62 21.39 20.47
CA THR A 646 10.68 20.70 19.75
C THR A 646 10.41 19.20 19.74
N SER A 647 10.47 18.61 18.55
CA SER A 647 10.36 17.17 18.35
C SER A 647 11.70 16.60 17.92
N SER A 648 12.07 15.43 18.44
CA SER A 648 13.35 14.81 18.16
C SER A 648 13.21 13.35 17.77
N ALA A 649 14.27 12.83 17.15
CA ALA A 649 14.44 11.40 16.94
C ALA A 649 14.56 10.61 18.27
N ASP A 650 14.72 11.28 19.41
CA ASP A 650 14.71 10.67 20.74
C ASP A 650 13.32 10.26 21.22
N LYS A 651 12.31 10.36 20.35
CA LYS A 651 10.89 9.99 20.56
C LYS A 651 10.15 10.92 21.53
N ASN A 652 10.81 11.96 22.00
CA ASN A 652 10.25 12.89 22.95
C ASN A 652 9.89 14.22 22.29
N ILE A 653 8.86 14.83 22.84
CA ILE A 653 8.45 16.20 22.57
C ILE A 653 8.86 17.03 23.79
N ARG A 654 9.49 18.17 23.58
CA ARG A 654 9.74 19.13 24.66
C ARG A 654 9.03 20.43 24.38
N ILE A 655 8.38 20.94 25.42
CA ILE A 655 7.70 22.23 25.41
C ILE A 655 8.53 23.21 26.23
N TRP A 656 8.80 24.37 25.67
CA TRP A 656 9.64 25.41 26.23
C TRP A 656 8.88 26.72 26.35
N GLY A 657 9.15 27.48 27.40
CA GLY A 657 8.80 28.89 27.49
C GLY A 657 9.76 29.74 26.66
N LEU A 658 9.23 30.59 25.79
CA LEU A 658 10.05 31.45 24.93
C LEU A 658 10.65 32.64 25.70
N ASP A 659 10.05 33.07 26.82
CA ASP A 659 10.52 34.23 27.58
C ASP A 659 11.93 34.04 28.14
N PHE A 660 12.21 32.86 28.70
CA PHE A 660 13.47 32.53 29.37
C PHE A 660 14.17 31.29 28.81
N GLY A 661 13.52 30.52 27.94
CA GLY A 661 14.06 29.28 27.40
C GLY A 661 14.00 28.11 28.38
N ASP A 662 13.11 28.15 29.37
CA ASP A 662 12.90 27.08 30.33
C ASP A 662 12.10 25.93 29.74
N CYS A 663 12.41 24.69 30.13
CA CYS A 663 11.66 23.51 29.69
C CYS A 663 10.46 23.33 30.62
N HIS A 664 9.24 23.55 30.13
CA HIS A 664 8.03 23.28 30.92
C HIS A 664 7.84 21.79 31.14
N LYS A 665 7.87 20.98 30.07
CA LYS A 665 7.72 19.52 30.18
C LYS A 665 8.41 18.80 29.04
N ALA A 666 8.94 17.62 29.35
CA ALA A 666 9.36 16.63 28.37
C ALA A 666 8.33 15.50 28.34
N LEU A 667 7.67 15.32 27.21
CA LEU A 667 6.63 14.34 26.97
C LEU A 667 7.22 13.18 26.16
N PHE A 668 7.04 11.95 26.63
CA PHE A 668 7.21 10.77 25.80
C PHE A 668 5.96 10.63 24.95
N GLY A 669 6.04 11.04 23.69
CA GLY A 669 4.87 11.14 22.82
C GLY A 669 4.62 9.88 22.01
N HIS A 670 5.67 9.31 21.43
CA HIS A 670 5.58 8.33 20.35
C HIS A 670 6.51 7.14 20.55
N GLN A 671 6.23 6.03 19.87
CA GLN A 671 7.05 4.81 19.95
C GLN A 671 8.29 4.87 19.05
N ASP A 672 8.27 5.75 18.04
CA ASP A 672 9.38 6.01 17.13
C ASP A 672 9.61 7.54 16.95
N SER A 673 10.51 7.89 16.03
CA SER A 673 11.00 9.24 15.79
C SER A 673 9.89 10.18 15.32
N ILE A 674 9.82 11.37 15.93
CA ILE A 674 8.77 12.36 15.66
C ILE A 674 9.23 13.30 14.55
N LEU A 675 8.62 13.16 13.38
CA LEU A 675 9.07 13.79 12.14
C LEU A 675 8.63 15.26 12.05
N GLN A 676 7.38 15.57 12.42
CA GLN A 676 6.86 16.93 12.38
C GLN A 676 5.97 17.25 13.58
N VAL A 677 5.98 18.54 13.95
CA VAL A 677 5.03 19.13 14.90
C VAL A 677 4.47 20.42 14.30
N ALA A 678 3.20 20.72 14.56
CA ALA A 678 2.56 21.98 14.19
C ALA A 678 1.50 22.39 15.22
N PHE A 679 1.51 23.65 15.63
CA PHE A 679 0.46 24.30 16.41
C PHE A 679 -0.73 24.65 15.54
N VAL A 680 -1.89 24.80 16.17
CA VAL A 680 -3.04 25.49 15.57
C VAL A 680 -2.68 26.98 15.39
N PRO A 681 -2.77 27.55 14.17
CA PRO A 681 -2.28 28.90 13.89
C PRO A 681 -3.05 30.05 14.58
N HIS A 682 -4.31 29.81 14.96
CA HIS A 682 -5.19 30.82 15.54
C HIS A 682 -5.84 30.33 16.83
N ASN A 683 -6.23 31.29 17.67
CA ASN A 683 -6.89 31.03 18.95
C ASN A 683 -8.35 31.51 18.95
N SER A 684 -9.05 31.40 17.82
CA SER A 684 -10.48 31.74 17.73
C SER A 684 -11.32 30.91 18.68
N ASP A 685 -10.96 29.64 18.82
CA ASP A 685 -11.77 28.63 19.51
C ASP A 685 -11.24 28.30 20.91
N GLY A 686 -10.28 29.10 21.42
CA GLY A 686 -9.65 28.89 22.72
C GLY A 686 -8.63 27.73 22.74
N ASN A 687 -8.32 27.16 21.58
CA ASN A 687 -7.45 25.99 21.37
C ASN A 687 -6.07 26.35 20.78
N GLY A 688 -5.67 27.63 20.77
CA GLY A 688 -4.44 28.07 20.08
C GLY A 688 -3.12 27.53 20.66
N HIS A 689 -3.14 26.94 21.86
CA HIS A 689 -2.00 26.23 22.44
C HIS A 689 -2.03 24.72 22.18
N HIS A 690 -2.99 24.22 21.42
CA HIS A 690 -3.04 22.83 21.01
C HIS A 690 -2.16 22.60 19.78
N PHE A 691 -1.59 21.39 19.69
CA PHE A 691 -0.64 21.05 18.64
C PHE A 691 -0.73 19.58 18.24
N PHE A 692 -0.27 19.29 17.03
CA PHE A 692 -0.19 17.95 16.49
C PHE A 692 1.26 17.50 16.38
N SER A 693 1.50 16.21 16.61
CA SER A 693 2.77 15.55 16.35
C SER A 693 2.58 14.38 15.40
N SER A 694 3.41 14.31 14.36
CA SER A 694 3.45 13.19 13.42
C SER A 694 4.72 12.36 13.61
N SER A 695 4.59 11.04 13.54
CA SER A 695 5.68 10.12 13.86
C SER A 695 5.89 9.04 12.81
N LYS A 696 7.07 8.46 12.88
CA LYS A 696 7.46 7.28 12.10
C LYS A 696 6.70 6.02 12.51
N ASP A 697 6.10 6.00 13.71
CA ASP A 697 5.25 4.89 14.19
C ASP A 697 3.87 4.79 13.51
N ARG A 698 3.62 5.66 12.51
CA ARG A 698 2.39 5.77 11.69
C ARG A 698 1.24 6.52 12.39
N SER A 699 1.42 6.94 13.63
CA SER A 699 0.42 7.67 14.38
C SER A 699 0.62 9.19 14.27
N ILE A 700 -0.49 9.90 14.37
CA ILE A 700 -0.52 11.33 14.64
C ILE A 700 -1.18 11.52 16.00
N LYS A 701 -0.62 12.37 16.84
CA LYS A 701 -1.18 12.66 18.17
C LYS A 701 -1.53 14.12 18.30
N TYR A 702 -2.67 14.38 18.92
CA TYR A 702 -3.15 15.70 19.27
C TYR A 702 -2.89 15.97 20.74
N TRP A 703 -2.36 17.15 21.06
CA TRP A 703 -1.86 17.49 22.39
C TRP A 703 -2.35 18.85 22.85
N ASP A 704 -2.57 18.96 24.16
CA ASP A 704 -2.76 20.23 24.83
C ASP A 704 -1.41 20.78 25.32
N GLY A 705 -1.00 21.96 24.83
CA GLY A 705 0.23 22.63 25.26
C GLY A 705 0.16 23.25 26.67
N ASP A 706 -1.03 23.50 27.21
CA ASP A 706 -1.20 24.12 28.53
C ASP A 706 -1.32 23.07 29.64
N LYS A 707 -2.13 22.03 29.40
CA LYS A 707 -2.31 20.92 30.35
C LYS A 707 -1.27 19.81 30.18
N PHE A 708 -0.57 19.78 29.05
CA PHE A 708 0.43 18.77 28.70
C PHE A 708 -0.11 17.34 28.69
N GLU A 709 -1.31 17.18 28.15
CA GLU A 709 -1.99 15.90 28.01
C GLU A 709 -2.20 15.57 26.53
N GLN A 710 -2.17 14.27 26.22
CA GLN A 710 -2.63 13.77 24.92
C GLN A 710 -4.15 13.90 24.89
N ILE A 711 -4.67 14.58 23.88
CA ILE A 711 -6.11 14.77 23.67
C ILE A 711 -6.67 13.62 22.85
N GLN A 712 -6.03 13.30 21.72
CA GLN A 712 -6.52 12.30 20.77
C GLN A 712 -5.35 11.59 20.08
N ARG A 713 -5.53 10.32 19.75
CA ARG A 713 -4.67 9.56 18.83
C ARG A 713 -5.37 9.37 17.49
N LEU A 714 -4.71 9.78 16.41
CA LEU A 714 -5.19 9.65 15.04
C LEU A 714 -4.39 8.56 14.34
N ASP A 715 -5.03 7.41 14.17
CA ASP A 715 -4.51 6.27 13.42
C ASP A 715 -5.23 6.18 12.07
N GLY A 716 -4.49 5.86 11.00
CA GLY A 716 -5.05 5.79 9.64
C GLY A 716 -3.99 5.75 8.55
N HIS A 717 -2.76 6.17 8.84
CA HIS A 717 -1.62 5.91 7.96
C HIS A 717 -1.07 4.50 8.18
N HIS A 718 -0.68 3.83 7.09
CA HIS A 718 -0.04 2.50 7.14
C HIS A 718 1.48 2.59 7.06
N GLY A 719 1.99 3.78 6.74
CA GLY A 719 3.41 4.08 6.64
C GLY A 719 3.82 5.29 7.48
N GLU A 720 5.12 5.55 7.51
CA GLU A 720 5.72 6.65 8.27
C GLU A 720 5.13 8.01 7.85
N VAL A 721 4.72 8.86 8.80
CA VAL A 721 4.08 10.15 8.48
C VAL A 721 5.13 11.25 8.37
N TRP A 722 5.51 11.59 7.13
CA TRP A 722 6.60 12.52 6.84
C TRP A 722 6.23 13.99 7.04
N ALA A 723 5.02 14.37 6.64
CA ALA A 723 4.61 15.76 6.60
C ALA A 723 3.21 15.94 7.17
N LEU A 724 3.02 17.10 7.78
CA LEU A 724 1.78 17.52 8.40
C LEU A 724 1.56 19.01 8.12
N ALA A 725 0.33 19.42 7.83
CA ALA A 725 -0.03 20.82 7.61
C ALA A 725 -1.41 21.09 8.21
N VAL A 726 -1.49 22.01 9.16
CA VAL A 726 -2.75 22.45 9.77
C VAL A 726 -3.35 23.57 8.91
N GLY A 727 -4.65 23.54 8.68
CA GLY A 727 -5.37 24.64 8.03
C GLY A 727 -5.18 25.94 8.80
N HIS A 728 -5.13 27.07 8.10
CA HIS A 728 -5.01 28.38 8.75
C HIS A 728 -6.23 28.67 9.63
N SER A 729 -7.40 28.16 9.23
CA SER A 729 -8.64 28.18 10.02
C SER A 729 -8.63 27.26 11.24
N GLY A 730 -7.74 26.27 11.32
CA GLY A 730 -7.72 25.25 12.40
C GLY A 730 -8.70 24.08 12.22
N GLN A 731 -9.69 24.21 11.33
CA GLN A 731 -10.80 23.26 11.16
C GLN A 731 -10.44 21.92 10.54
N PHE A 732 -9.29 21.83 9.89
CA PHE A 732 -8.83 20.58 9.29
C PHE A 732 -7.31 20.50 9.31
N LEU A 733 -6.84 19.28 9.21
CA LEU A 733 -5.44 18.90 9.18
C LEU A 733 -5.18 18.07 7.93
N VAL A 734 -4.03 18.25 7.30
CA VAL A 734 -3.58 17.37 6.21
C VAL A 734 -2.29 16.68 6.63
N SER A 735 -2.26 15.36 6.48
CA SER A 735 -1.06 14.54 6.70
C SER A 735 -0.66 13.78 5.45
N ALA A 736 0.63 13.52 5.30
CA ALA A 736 1.18 12.73 4.20
C ALA A 736 2.20 11.72 4.69
N GLY A 737 2.08 10.49 4.18
CA GLY A 737 2.87 9.36 4.62
C GLY A 737 3.71 8.69 3.54
N HIS A 738 4.52 7.73 3.97
CA HIS A 738 5.26 6.81 3.11
C HIS A 738 4.34 5.85 2.33
N ASP A 739 3.12 5.65 2.82
CA ASP A 739 2.01 4.96 2.13
C ASP A 739 1.53 5.71 0.87
N LYS A 740 2.14 6.87 0.56
CA LYS A 740 1.82 7.79 -0.55
C LYS A 740 0.42 8.38 -0.44
N GLY A 741 -0.27 8.10 0.66
CA GLY A 741 -1.56 8.67 0.98
C GLY A 741 -1.40 10.06 1.55
N ILE A 742 -2.28 10.94 1.11
CA ILE A 742 -2.49 12.22 1.77
C ILE A 742 -3.87 12.09 2.43
N ILE A 743 -3.96 12.33 3.73
CA ILE A 743 -5.22 12.20 4.49
C ILE A 743 -5.60 13.59 4.98
N VAL A 744 -6.87 13.96 4.77
CA VAL A 744 -7.46 15.15 5.38
C VAL A 744 -8.24 14.70 6.60
N TRP A 745 -8.00 15.34 7.74
CA TRP A 745 -8.70 15.12 9.00
C TRP A 745 -9.55 16.35 9.27
N ASP A 746 -10.86 16.16 9.35
CA ASP A 746 -11.80 17.25 9.60
C ASP A 746 -12.17 17.27 11.07
N GLU A 747 -12.26 18.47 11.65
CA GLU A 747 -12.72 18.70 13.01
C GLU A 747 -14.24 18.55 13.07
N THR A 748 -14.74 17.73 13.99
CA THR A 748 -16.17 17.56 14.28
C THR A 748 -16.52 18.18 15.62
N GLU A 749 -17.78 18.59 15.76
CA GLU A 749 -18.33 19.17 16.99
C GLU A 749 -18.56 18.12 18.11
N GLU A 750 -18.20 16.85 17.86
CA GLU A 750 -18.30 15.81 18.87
C GLU A 750 -17.30 16.09 20.00
N GLN A 751 -17.75 15.85 21.24
CA GLN A 751 -16.94 16.06 22.43
C GLN A 751 -16.35 14.72 22.88
N ILE A 752 -15.05 14.72 23.15
CA ILE A 752 -14.36 13.55 23.69
C ILE A 752 -14.22 13.61 25.21
N PHE A 753 -14.42 12.45 25.82
CA PHE A 753 -14.04 12.19 27.21
C PHE A 753 -12.66 11.52 27.21
N LEU A 754 -11.65 12.21 27.75
CA LEU A 754 -10.27 11.71 27.81
C LEU A 754 -10.16 10.38 28.57
N GLU A 755 -11.03 10.16 29.56
CA GLU A 755 -11.08 8.90 30.30
C GLU A 755 -11.56 7.75 29.41
N GLU A 756 -12.59 7.98 28.60
CA GLU A 756 -13.10 6.99 27.65
C GLU A 756 -12.06 6.65 26.57
N GLU A 757 -11.33 7.63 26.04
CA GLU A 757 -10.23 7.35 25.10
C GLU A 757 -9.08 6.58 25.76
N ARG A 758 -8.72 6.93 26.99
CA ARG A 758 -7.71 6.17 27.74
C ARG A 758 -8.18 4.74 28.03
N GLU A 759 -9.45 4.55 28.36
CA GLU A 759 -10.04 3.22 28.58
C GLU A 759 -10.01 2.42 27.28
N LYS A 760 -10.43 2.99 26.15
CA LYS A 760 -10.31 2.35 24.83
C LYS A 760 -8.88 1.98 24.47
N GLU A 761 -7.91 2.87 24.69
CA GLU A 761 -6.49 2.58 24.45
C GLU A 761 -5.99 1.42 25.34
N ILE A 762 -6.42 1.37 26.61
CA ILE A 762 -6.06 0.29 27.53
C ILE A 762 -6.73 -1.02 27.11
N GLU A 763 -7.98 -0.98 26.67
CA GLU A 763 -8.71 -2.13 26.13
C GLU A 763 -8.02 -2.68 24.88
N GLU A 764 -7.66 -1.85 23.90
CA GLU A 764 -6.90 -2.28 22.70
C GLU A 764 -5.54 -2.89 23.06
N LEU A 765 -4.85 -2.32 24.05
CA LEU A 765 -3.58 -2.88 24.55
C LEU A 765 -3.80 -4.22 25.25
N TYR A 766 -4.89 -4.35 26.00
CA TYR A 766 -5.27 -5.61 26.63
C TYR A 766 -5.63 -6.66 25.58
N GLU A 767 -6.43 -6.31 24.57
CA GLU A 767 -6.81 -7.17 23.44
C GLU A 767 -5.59 -7.63 22.63
N SER A 768 -4.69 -6.71 22.28
CA SER A 768 -3.45 -7.06 21.57
C SER A 768 -2.53 -7.95 22.40
N THR A 769 -2.52 -7.79 23.72
CA THR A 769 -1.76 -8.67 24.62
C THR A 769 -2.43 -10.04 24.75
N LEU A 770 -3.77 -10.08 24.86
CA LEU A 770 -4.56 -11.30 24.97
C LEU A 770 -4.43 -12.15 23.70
N THR A 771 -4.61 -11.55 22.53
CA THR A 771 -4.41 -12.20 21.23
C THR A 771 -3.00 -12.76 21.09
N ALA A 772 -1.96 -11.98 21.42
CA ALA A 772 -0.57 -12.45 21.39
C ALA A 772 -0.27 -13.58 22.40
N SER A 773 -1.02 -13.67 23.49
CA SER A 773 -0.88 -14.76 24.47
C SER A 773 -1.57 -16.04 23.98
N LEU A 774 -2.78 -15.94 23.43
CA LEU A 774 -3.53 -17.07 22.87
C LEU A 774 -2.82 -17.66 21.64
N GLU A 775 -2.17 -16.83 20.82
CA GLU A 775 -1.34 -17.28 19.70
C GLU A 775 -0.24 -18.25 20.12
N LYS A 776 0.34 -18.10 21.33
CA LYS A 776 1.37 -19.02 21.83
C LYS A 776 0.81 -20.37 22.28
N ASP A 777 -0.44 -20.39 22.71
CA ASP A 777 -1.04 -21.60 23.29
C ASP A 777 -1.59 -22.53 22.19
N GLU A 778 -2.14 -22.01 21.08
CA GLU A 778 -2.57 -22.83 19.93
C GLU A 778 -1.39 -23.53 19.23
N ASP A 779 -0.23 -22.88 19.14
CA ASP A 779 0.99 -23.45 18.53
C ASP A 779 1.55 -24.68 19.28
N ALA A 780 1.10 -24.90 20.53
CA ALA A 780 1.51 -26.04 21.34
C ALA A 780 0.59 -27.26 21.20
N GLY A 781 -0.69 -27.07 20.84
CA GLY A 781 -1.72 -28.12 20.89
C GLY A 781 -1.98 -28.91 19.59
N ASP A 782 -1.82 -28.29 18.43
CA ASP A 782 -2.43 -28.78 17.17
C ASP A 782 -1.43 -29.33 16.12
N LYS A 783 -0.21 -29.72 16.52
CA LYS A 783 0.86 -30.05 15.56
C LYS A 783 0.68 -31.36 14.77
N GLU A 784 -0.35 -32.17 15.03
CA GLU A 784 -0.49 -33.51 14.43
C GLU A 784 -1.68 -33.70 13.47
N ALA A 785 -2.59 -32.72 13.31
CA ALA A 785 -3.76 -32.85 12.42
C ALA A 785 -3.58 -32.11 11.08
N GLU A 786 -3.75 -32.80 9.94
CA GLU A 786 -3.71 -32.21 8.59
C GLU A 786 -4.96 -31.36 8.26
N THR A 787 -6.05 -31.54 9.01
CA THR A 787 -7.30 -30.78 8.86
C THR A 787 -7.84 -30.29 10.19
N ALA A 788 -8.44 -29.10 10.18
CA ALA A 788 -9.12 -28.53 11.33
C ALA A 788 -10.40 -27.77 10.91
N ALA A 789 -11.28 -27.48 11.87
CA ALA A 789 -12.40 -26.57 11.65
C ALA A 789 -11.89 -25.13 11.48
N ALA A 790 -12.47 -24.39 10.53
CA ALA A 790 -12.02 -23.04 10.17
C ALA A 790 -12.69 -21.95 11.04
N SER A 791 -12.47 -22.00 12.35
CA SER A 791 -12.93 -20.96 13.27
C SER A 791 -11.74 -20.29 13.96
N LYS A 792 -11.59 -18.98 13.78
CA LYS A 792 -10.78 -18.15 14.66
C LYS A 792 -11.71 -17.62 15.75
N GLN A 793 -11.41 -17.88 17.01
CA GLN A 793 -12.13 -17.21 18.10
C GLN A 793 -11.73 -15.73 18.06
N THR A 794 -12.64 -14.88 17.59
CA THR A 794 -12.50 -13.43 17.72
C THR A 794 -13.01 -12.99 19.08
N VAL A 795 -12.51 -11.85 19.57
CA VAL A 795 -13.00 -11.28 20.84
C VAL A 795 -14.51 -11.04 20.79
N GLU A 796 -15.06 -10.64 19.64
CA GLU A 796 -16.51 -10.53 19.45
C GLU A 796 -17.25 -11.86 19.66
N THR A 797 -16.72 -12.97 19.14
CA THR A 797 -17.33 -14.30 19.36
C THR A 797 -17.26 -14.74 20.82
N LEU A 798 -16.20 -14.37 21.54
CA LEU A 798 -16.05 -14.66 22.97
C LEU A 798 -16.98 -13.79 23.82
N MET A 799 -17.01 -12.48 23.57
CA MET A 799 -17.94 -11.54 24.24
C MET A 799 -19.40 -11.91 23.97
N ALA A 800 -19.72 -12.32 22.74
CA ALA A 800 -21.04 -12.85 22.42
C ALA A 800 -21.30 -14.17 23.15
N GLY A 801 -20.30 -15.06 23.21
CA GLY A 801 -20.38 -16.32 23.95
C GLY A 801 -20.62 -16.13 25.45
N GLU A 802 -19.89 -15.22 26.10
CA GLU A 802 -20.07 -14.85 27.49
C GLU A 802 -21.44 -14.22 27.73
N ARG A 803 -21.87 -13.27 26.88
CA ARG A 803 -23.22 -12.70 26.96
C ARG A 803 -24.31 -13.75 26.78
N ILE A 804 -24.11 -14.70 25.88
CA ILE A 804 -25.04 -15.83 25.70
C ILE A 804 -25.03 -16.72 26.93
N ALA A 805 -23.87 -17.02 27.51
CA ALA A 805 -23.74 -17.82 28.72
C ALA A 805 -24.41 -17.15 29.93
N GLU A 806 -24.18 -15.85 30.13
CA GLU A 806 -24.84 -15.03 31.14
C GLU A 806 -26.36 -14.99 30.93
N ALA A 807 -26.81 -14.81 29.67
CA ALA A 807 -28.23 -14.83 29.33
C ALA A 807 -28.85 -16.23 29.56
N LEU A 808 -28.10 -17.30 29.30
CA LEU A 808 -28.51 -18.68 29.57
C LEU A 808 -28.59 -18.94 31.07
N GLU A 809 -27.64 -18.45 31.85
CA GLU A 809 -27.62 -18.59 33.30
C GLU A 809 -28.78 -17.83 33.94
N MET A 810 -29.05 -16.61 33.48
CA MET A 810 -30.25 -15.85 33.86
C MET A 810 -31.54 -16.57 33.44
N GLY A 811 -31.61 -17.08 32.21
CA GLY A 811 -32.78 -17.83 31.73
C GLY A 811 -32.99 -19.16 32.46
N MET A 812 -31.92 -19.84 32.87
CA MET A 812 -31.99 -21.06 33.68
C MET A 812 -32.40 -20.74 35.12
N ALA A 813 -31.95 -19.61 35.68
CA ALA A 813 -32.41 -19.15 36.99
C ALA A 813 -33.91 -18.84 37.00
N ASP A 814 -34.42 -18.20 35.93
CA ASP A 814 -35.86 -17.94 35.74
C ASP A 814 -36.68 -19.21 35.52
N LEU A 815 -36.11 -20.25 34.88
CA LEU A 815 -36.76 -21.56 34.69
C LEU A 815 -36.85 -22.40 35.97
N ASN A 816 -35.99 -22.09 36.96
CA ASN A 816 -35.95 -22.78 38.25
C ASN A 816 -36.78 -22.08 39.36
N LEU A 817 -37.36 -20.92 39.05
CA LEU A 817 -38.35 -20.19 39.87
C LEU A 817 -39.77 -20.57 39.44
#